data_AF-A0AAE8X0G3-F1
#
_entry.id   AF-A0AAE8X0G3-F1
#
_cell.length_a   1.000
_cell.length_b   1.000
_cell.length_c   1.000
_cell.angle_alpha   90.00
_cell.angle_beta   90.00
_cell.angle_gamma   90.00
#
_symmetry.space_group_name_H-M   'P 1'
#
loop_
_entity.id
_entity.type
_entity.pdbx_description
1 polymer ?
#
loop_
_entity_poly.entity_id
_entity_poly.type
_entity_poly.pdbx_seq_one_letter_code
_entity_poly.pdbx_strand_id
1 'polypeptide(L)'
;MSEKTFLVEIGTEELPPKALRSLAESFAANVTAELDNAGLAHGKIEWFAAPRRLALKVANLAASQPDREVEKRGPAIAQAFDAEGKPSKAAEGWARGCGITVDQAERLTTDKGEWLLYRAHVKGESAEALLPDMIATSLAKLPIPKLMRWGASDVHFVRPVHTVTLLLGDTVIPATILGVASDRVIRGHRFMGEPEFTIDNADQYPQILLERGKVIADYEQRKAKIKADAEEAARKIGGNADLSDSLLEEVTSLVEWPVVLTAKFEEKFLAVPAEALVYTMKGDQKYFPVYANDGKLLPNFIFVANIESKDPSQIISGNEKVVRPRLADAEFFFNTDRKKRLEDNLPRLQTVLFQQQLGTLRDKTDRIAELSGWIAREIGADVNHATRAGLLSKCDLMTNMVFEFTDTQGVMGMHYARHDGEAEDVAVALNEQYQPRFAGDDLPSNPVACAVAIADKMDTLAGIFGIGQHPKGDKDPFALRRAALGVLRIIVEKNLNLDLQTLTEEAVRLYGDKLTNAKVVDDVIDFMLGRFRAWYQDEGYSVDTIQAVLARRPTRPADFDARMKAVSHFRTLEAASALAAANKRVSNILAKSDETLNDRVNAATLKEPEEISLAMQVVVLRDKLEPYFAEGRYQEALVELAELRDVIDAFFEKVMVNVEDKELRINRLSMLEKLRELFLRVADISLLQ
;
A
#
# COMPACT_ATOMS: atom_id res chain seq x y z
N MET A 1 -31.71 -32.44 5.63
CA MET A 1 -30.46 -32.65 6.40
C MET A 1 -30.28 -31.42 7.26
N SER A 2 -30.10 -31.55 8.57
CA SER A 2 -30.02 -30.38 9.46
C SER A 2 -28.66 -29.69 9.29
N GLU A 3 -28.68 -28.45 8.79
CA GLU A 3 -27.53 -27.56 8.83
C GLU A 3 -27.10 -27.36 10.30
N LYS A 4 -25.80 -27.43 10.58
CA LYS A 4 -25.25 -27.31 11.94
C LYS A 4 -24.24 -26.17 12.03
N THR A 5 -24.09 -25.57 13.21
CA THR A 5 -23.02 -24.62 13.46
C THR A 5 -21.70 -25.36 13.69
N PHE A 6 -20.64 -24.98 12.99
CA PHE A 6 -19.29 -25.47 13.25
C PHE A 6 -18.50 -24.43 14.06
N LEU A 7 -17.78 -24.88 15.08
CA LEU A 7 -16.88 -24.08 15.91
C LEU A 7 -15.48 -24.68 15.86
N VAL A 8 -14.49 -23.82 15.61
CA VAL A 8 -13.08 -24.10 15.87
C VAL A 8 -12.50 -23.04 16.80
N GLU A 9 -11.88 -23.43 17.91
CA GLU A 9 -11.04 -22.56 18.75
C GLU A 9 -9.64 -23.17 18.89
N ILE A 10 -8.62 -22.38 18.63
CA ILE A 10 -7.21 -22.68 18.92
C ILE A 10 -6.80 -21.84 20.13
N GLY A 11 -6.74 -22.48 21.31
CA GLY A 11 -6.31 -21.85 22.55
C GLY A 11 -4.79 -21.90 22.69
N THR A 12 -4.16 -20.74 22.92
CA THR A 12 -2.70 -20.57 22.88
C THR A 12 -2.15 -19.83 24.09
N GLU A 13 -0.83 -19.71 24.19
CA GLU A 13 -0.22 -18.58 24.92
C GLU A 13 -0.46 -17.25 24.20
N GLU A 14 -0.06 -16.13 24.84
CA GLU A 14 -0.27 -14.77 24.34
C GLU A 14 0.30 -14.53 22.94
N LEU A 15 -0.61 -14.33 21.98
CA LEU A 15 -0.37 -14.03 20.59
C LEU A 15 0.20 -12.60 20.44
N PRO A 16 1.03 -12.35 19.42
CA PRO A 16 1.57 -11.01 19.18
C PRO A 16 0.44 -9.99 18.92
N PRO A 17 0.32 -8.91 19.73
CA PRO A 17 -0.86 -8.04 19.70
C PRO A 17 -1.01 -7.31 18.36
N LYS A 18 0.10 -6.91 17.74
CA LYS A 18 0.10 -6.24 16.42
C LYS A 18 -0.34 -7.14 15.26
N ALA A 19 -0.35 -8.47 15.44
CA ALA A 19 -0.71 -9.42 14.39
C ALA A 19 -2.07 -10.09 14.62
N LEU A 20 -2.66 -9.98 15.83
CA LEU A 20 -3.80 -10.79 16.25
C LEU A 20 -5.01 -10.67 15.31
N ARG A 21 -5.43 -9.44 14.98
CA ARG A 21 -6.55 -9.19 14.05
C ARG A 21 -6.29 -9.78 12.67
N SER A 22 -5.12 -9.48 12.09
CA SER A 22 -4.72 -10.00 10.77
C SER A 22 -4.69 -11.53 10.74
N LEU A 23 -4.21 -12.18 11.81
CA LEU A 23 -4.21 -13.64 11.92
C LEU A 23 -5.64 -14.19 11.99
N ALA A 24 -6.54 -13.55 12.74
CA ALA A 24 -7.94 -13.98 12.85
C ALA A 24 -8.70 -13.83 11.52
N GLU A 25 -8.55 -12.69 10.85
CA GLU A 25 -9.15 -12.44 9.54
C GLU A 25 -8.59 -13.37 8.46
N SER A 26 -7.27 -13.60 8.46
CA SER A 26 -6.63 -14.56 7.55
C SER A 26 -7.09 -15.98 7.81
N PHE A 27 -7.27 -16.37 9.07
CA PHE A 27 -7.79 -17.70 9.42
C PHE A 27 -9.21 -17.86 8.89
N ALA A 28 -10.07 -16.86 9.08
CA ALA A 28 -11.43 -16.85 8.53
C ALA A 28 -11.42 -16.96 7.01
N ALA A 29 -10.65 -16.11 6.32
CA ALA A 29 -10.56 -16.10 4.86
C ALA A 29 -10.04 -17.43 4.30
N ASN A 30 -9.04 -18.03 4.94
CA ASN A 30 -8.50 -19.33 4.54
C ASN A 30 -9.55 -20.44 4.70
N VAL A 31 -10.27 -20.48 5.84
CA VAL A 31 -11.32 -21.49 6.06
C VAL A 31 -12.48 -21.32 5.08
N THR A 32 -12.90 -20.08 4.81
CA THR A 32 -13.90 -19.79 3.77
C THR A 32 -13.46 -20.36 2.42
N ALA A 33 -12.21 -20.10 2.01
CA ALA A 33 -11.69 -20.60 0.75
C ALA A 33 -11.64 -22.14 0.69
N GLU A 34 -11.27 -22.82 1.79
CA GLU A 34 -11.29 -24.28 1.85
C GLU A 34 -12.72 -24.84 1.71
N LEU A 35 -13.70 -24.25 2.40
CA LEU A 35 -15.12 -24.64 2.31
C LEU A 35 -15.69 -24.43 0.90
N ASP A 36 -15.41 -23.27 0.30
CA ASP A 36 -15.83 -22.92 -1.07
C ASP A 36 -15.21 -23.86 -2.10
N ASN A 37 -13.90 -24.13 -2.00
CA ASN A 37 -13.18 -25.03 -2.92
C ASN A 37 -13.70 -26.47 -2.82
N ALA A 38 -14.12 -26.87 -1.62
CA ALA A 38 -14.77 -28.15 -1.40
C ALA A 38 -16.23 -28.18 -1.85
N GLY A 39 -16.85 -27.05 -2.21
CA GLY A 39 -18.26 -26.97 -2.55
C GLY A 39 -19.18 -27.34 -1.37
N LEU A 40 -18.71 -27.14 -0.13
CA LEU A 40 -19.48 -27.42 1.07
C LEU A 40 -20.30 -26.19 1.44
N ALA A 41 -21.61 -26.24 1.24
CA ALA A 41 -22.49 -25.10 1.50
C ALA A 41 -22.42 -24.67 2.97
N HIS A 42 -22.29 -23.36 3.20
CA HIS A 42 -22.20 -22.77 4.53
C HIS A 42 -22.86 -21.39 4.59
N GLY A 43 -23.23 -20.97 5.80
CA GLY A 43 -23.71 -19.64 6.10
C GLY A 43 -22.58 -18.67 6.46
N LYS A 44 -22.92 -17.66 7.27
CA LYS A 44 -21.97 -16.64 7.73
C LYS A 44 -20.83 -17.28 8.53
N ILE A 45 -19.61 -16.84 8.25
CA ILE A 45 -18.40 -17.17 9.01
C ILE A 45 -18.06 -15.97 9.89
N GLU A 46 -18.07 -16.18 11.20
CA GLU A 46 -17.74 -15.19 12.21
C GLU A 46 -16.40 -15.54 12.85
N TRP A 47 -15.52 -14.56 12.98
CA TRP A 47 -14.22 -14.76 13.62
C TRP A 47 -14.18 -14.08 14.98
N PHE A 48 -13.42 -14.69 15.89
CA PHE A 48 -13.23 -14.24 17.26
C PHE A 48 -11.76 -14.33 17.62
N ALA A 49 -11.29 -13.37 18.42
CA ALA A 49 -9.89 -13.31 18.78
C ALA A 49 -9.69 -12.62 20.12
N ALA A 50 -8.79 -13.19 20.92
CA ALA A 50 -8.31 -12.60 22.16
C ALA A 50 -6.83 -12.95 22.34
N PRO A 51 -6.09 -12.33 23.27
CA PRO A 51 -4.66 -12.57 23.44
C PRO A 51 -4.25 -14.04 23.42
N ARG A 52 -5.11 -14.95 23.90
CA ARG A 52 -4.81 -16.39 24.02
C ARG A 52 -5.68 -17.29 23.13
N ARG A 53 -6.32 -16.75 22.09
CA ARG A 53 -7.19 -17.56 21.21
C ARG A 53 -7.38 -16.99 19.81
N LEU A 54 -7.54 -17.90 18.85
CA LEU A 54 -8.14 -17.66 17.54
C LEU A 54 -9.33 -18.61 17.39
N ALA A 55 -10.49 -18.11 17.00
CA ALA A 55 -11.67 -18.95 16.81
C ALA A 55 -12.53 -18.50 15.63
N LEU A 56 -13.27 -19.46 15.06
CA LEU A 56 -14.23 -19.23 14.00
C LEU A 56 -15.53 -19.98 14.32
N LYS A 57 -16.66 -19.36 14.00
CA LYS A 57 -17.97 -19.98 14.00
C LYS A 57 -18.57 -19.91 12.60
N VAL A 58 -18.92 -21.05 12.04
CA VAL A 58 -19.54 -21.18 10.72
C VAL A 58 -20.99 -21.56 10.92
N ALA A 59 -21.90 -20.66 10.59
CA ALA A 59 -23.33 -20.93 10.64
C ALA A 59 -23.76 -21.85 9.50
N ASN A 60 -24.83 -22.60 9.70
CA ASN A 60 -25.53 -23.37 8.68
C ASN A 60 -24.62 -24.24 7.78
N LEU A 61 -23.65 -24.93 8.36
CA LEU A 61 -22.75 -25.80 7.61
C LEU A 61 -23.48 -27.06 7.17
N ALA A 62 -23.40 -27.36 5.87
CA ALA A 62 -23.93 -28.59 5.31
C ALA A 62 -23.22 -29.82 5.88
N ALA A 63 -23.95 -30.91 6.09
CA ALA A 63 -23.41 -32.13 6.67
C ALA A 63 -22.44 -32.88 5.72
N SER A 64 -22.54 -32.64 4.41
CA SER A 64 -21.67 -33.24 3.40
C SER A 64 -21.64 -32.39 2.14
N GLN A 65 -20.62 -32.62 1.30
CA GLN A 65 -20.61 -32.13 -0.07
C GLN A 65 -21.79 -32.71 -0.85
N PRO A 66 -22.26 -32.01 -1.90
CA PRO A 66 -23.18 -32.61 -2.85
C PRO A 66 -22.47 -33.73 -3.63
N ASP A 67 -23.21 -34.78 -3.96
CA ASP A 67 -22.74 -35.79 -4.92
C ASP A 67 -22.48 -35.10 -6.26
N ARG A 68 -21.37 -35.46 -6.92
CA ARG A 68 -20.99 -34.88 -8.21
C ARG A 68 -20.74 -35.95 -9.26
N GLU A 69 -21.14 -35.65 -10.48
CA GLU A 69 -20.70 -36.41 -11.64
C GLU A 69 -19.38 -35.84 -12.16
N VAL A 70 -18.36 -36.69 -12.25
CA VAL A 70 -17.07 -36.33 -12.84
C VAL A 70 -16.95 -37.03 -14.18
N GLU A 71 -16.92 -36.23 -15.25
CA GLU A 71 -16.69 -36.71 -16.60
C GLU A 71 -15.20 -37.01 -16.83
N LYS A 72 -14.87 -38.28 -17.00
CA LYS A 72 -13.54 -38.73 -17.45
C LYS A 72 -13.62 -39.02 -18.93
N ARG A 73 -12.87 -38.26 -19.74
CA ARG A 73 -12.79 -38.49 -21.19
C ARG A 73 -11.67 -39.47 -21.51
N GLY A 74 -12.00 -40.47 -22.31
CA GLY A 74 -11.07 -41.46 -22.84
C GLY A 74 -10.54 -41.11 -24.24
N PRO A 75 -9.86 -42.07 -24.89
CA PRO A 75 -9.38 -41.92 -26.25
C PRO A 75 -10.52 -41.60 -27.24
N ALA A 76 -10.18 -40.94 -28.36
CA ALA A 76 -11.11 -40.77 -29.47
C ALA A 76 -11.57 -42.12 -30.00
N ILE A 77 -12.83 -42.26 -30.42
CA ILE A 77 -13.40 -43.51 -30.92
C ILE A 77 -12.55 -44.08 -32.08
N ALA A 78 -12.05 -43.22 -32.95
CA ALA A 78 -11.15 -43.58 -34.05
C ALA A 78 -9.82 -44.23 -33.61
N GLN A 79 -9.43 -44.06 -32.34
CA GLN A 79 -8.22 -44.62 -31.72
C GLN A 79 -8.56 -45.62 -30.60
N ALA A 80 -9.83 -45.72 -30.22
CA ALA A 80 -10.32 -46.57 -29.15
C ALA A 80 -10.59 -48.01 -29.62
N PHE A 81 -10.82 -48.21 -30.92
CA PHE A 81 -11.09 -49.52 -31.52
C PHE A 81 -10.20 -49.75 -32.76
N ASP A 82 -9.78 -50.99 -32.99
CA ASP A 82 -9.06 -51.41 -34.20
C ASP A 82 -10.01 -51.68 -35.39
N ALA A 83 -9.45 -52.07 -36.54
CA ALA A 83 -10.20 -52.31 -37.78
C ALA A 83 -11.21 -53.48 -37.66
N GLU A 84 -10.99 -54.39 -36.71
CA GLU A 84 -11.85 -55.51 -36.38
C GLU A 84 -12.87 -55.20 -35.27
N GLY A 85 -12.89 -53.96 -34.78
CA GLY A 85 -13.82 -53.47 -33.75
C GLY A 85 -13.46 -53.88 -32.32
N LYS A 86 -12.23 -54.34 -32.07
CA LYS A 86 -11.75 -54.68 -30.72
C LYS A 86 -11.15 -53.45 -30.02
N PRO A 87 -11.35 -53.30 -28.69
CA PRO A 87 -10.75 -52.22 -27.93
C PRO A 87 -9.23 -52.17 -28.05
N SER A 88 -8.68 -50.96 -28.25
CA SER A 88 -7.24 -50.74 -28.23
C SER A 88 -6.70 -50.81 -26.80
N LYS A 89 -5.40 -51.10 -26.65
CA LYS A 89 -4.73 -51.12 -25.31
C LYS A 89 -4.90 -49.80 -24.56
N ALA A 90 -5.00 -48.67 -25.27
CA ALA A 90 -5.23 -47.37 -24.67
C ALA A 90 -6.66 -47.24 -24.10
N ALA A 91 -7.68 -47.74 -24.82
CA ALA A 91 -9.05 -47.79 -24.34
C ALA A 91 -9.20 -48.74 -23.14
N GLU A 92 -8.57 -49.93 -23.20
CA GLU A 92 -8.58 -50.89 -22.09
C GLU A 92 -7.88 -50.35 -20.84
N GLY A 93 -6.74 -49.69 -21.00
CA GLY A 93 -5.99 -49.07 -19.90
C GLY A 93 -6.77 -47.93 -19.25
N TRP A 94 -7.41 -47.09 -20.06
CA TRP A 94 -8.26 -46.00 -19.58
C TRP A 94 -9.52 -46.51 -18.85
N ALA A 95 -10.23 -47.48 -19.43
CA ALA A 95 -11.43 -48.07 -18.82
C ALA A 95 -11.10 -48.73 -17.48
N ARG A 96 -9.99 -49.49 -17.41
CA ARG A 96 -9.49 -50.07 -16.16
C ARG A 96 -9.16 -49.01 -15.11
N GLY A 97 -8.55 -47.90 -15.51
CA GLY A 97 -8.27 -46.76 -14.63
C GLY A 97 -9.54 -46.03 -14.14
N CYS A 98 -10.67 -46.22 -14.83
CA CYS A 98 -11.98 -45.74 -14.44
C CYS A 98 -12.80 -46.77 -13.64
N GLY A 99 -12.32 -48.01 -13.50
CA GLY A 99 -13.02 -49.09 -12.81
C GLY A 99 -14.13 -49.75 -13.63
N ILE A 100 -14.16 -49.52 -14.94
CA ILE A 100 -15.17 -50.05 -15.88
C ILE A 100 -14.52 -50.89 -16.99
N THR A 101 -15.32 -51.62 -17.75
CA THR A 101 -14.90 -52.21 -19.02
C THR A 101 -15.17 -51.25 -20.19
N VAL A 102 -14.51 -51.44 -21.34
CA VAL A 102 -14.63 -50.50 -22.48
C VAL A 102 -16.05 -50.47 -23.05
N ASP A 103 -16.78 -51.58 -22.96
CA ASP A 103 -18.19 -51.72 -23.34
C ASP A 103 -19.15 -50.97 -22.41
N GLN A 104 -18.71 -50.60 -21.19
CA GLN A 104 -19.49 -49.81 -20.24
C GLN A 104 -19.27 -48.30 -20.40
N ALA A 105 -18.39 -47.88 -21.32
CA ALA A 105 -18.11 -46.48 -21.56
C ALA A 105 -19.17 -45.85 -22.49
N GLU A 106 -19.58 -44.63 -22.15
CA GLU A 106 -20.45 -43.81 -22.97
C GLU A 106 -19.66 -43.16 -24.12
N ARG A 107 -20.36 -42.52 -25.07
CA ARG A 107 -19.75 -41.76 -26.16
C ARG A 107 -20.11 -40.29 -26.05
N LEU A 108 -19.10 -39.44 -26.20
CA LEU A 108 -19.25 -37.99 -26.25
C LEU A 108 -18.93 -37.48 -27.66
N THR A 109 -19.95 -36.98 -28.35
CA THR A 109 -19.80 -36.33 -29.66
C THR A 109 -19.56 -34.84 -29.46
N THR A 110 -18.48 -34.31 -30.03
CA THR A 110 -18.23 -32.86 -30.11
C THR A 110 -17.85 -32.47 -31.53
N ASP A 111 -17.79 -31.17 -31.82
CA ASP A 111 -17.42 -30.64 -33.15
C ASP A 111 -16.04 -31.10 -33.65
N LYS A 112 -15.22 -31.67 -32.76
CA LYS A 112 -13.86 -32.15 -33.06
C LYS A 112 -13.76 -33.68 -33.19
N GLY A 113 -14.86 -34.45 -33.05
CA GLY A 113 -14.87 -35.92 -33.12
C GLY A 113 -15.78 -36.62 -32.10
N GLU A 114 -15.61 -37.93 -31.94
CA GLU A 114 -16.32 -38.75 -30.94
C GLU A 114 -15.29 -39.38 -29.99
N TRP A 115 -15.55 -39.39 -28.68
CA TRP A 115 -14.66 -39.94 -27.65
C TRP A 115 -15.39 -40.88 -26.71
N LEU A 116 -14.65 -41.82 -26.11
CA LEU A 116 -15.14 -42.54 -24.93
C LEU A 116 -15.29 -41.59 -23.75
N LEU A 117 -16.35 -41.79 -22.96
CA LEU A 117 -16.69 -41.01 -21.78
C LEU A 117 -17.07 -41.96 -20.64
N TYR A 118 -16.65 -41.62 -19.43
CA TYR A 118 -17.18 -42.24 -18.22
C TYR A 118 -17.64 -41.15 -17.26
N ARG A 119 -18.92 -41.20 -16.87
CA ARG A 119 -19.47 -40.35 -15.82
C ARG A 119 -19.36 -41.07 -14.49
N ALA A 120 -18.33 -40.70 -13.72
CA ALA A 120 -18.17 -41.25 -12.37
C ALA A 120 -19.08 -40.49 -11.40
N HIS A 121 -20.04 -41.18 -10.78
CA HIS A 121 -20.73 -40.65 -9.61
C HIS A 121 -19.77 -40.68 -8.42
N VAL A 122 -19.30 -39.50 -8.02
CA VAL A 122 -18.47 -39.32 -6.83
C VAL A 122 -19.40 -38.88 -5.70
N LYS A 123 -19.59 -39.78 -4.73
CA LYS A 123 -20.34 -39.47 -3.51
C LYS A 123 -19.64 -38.35 -2.75
N GLY A 124 -20.39 -37.35 -2.30
CA GLY A 124 -19.88 -36.24 -1.51
C GLY A 124 -19.32 -36.72 -0.17
N GLU A 125 -18.24 -36.10 0.28
CA GLU A 125 -17.62 -36.42 1.56
C GLU A 125 -18.30 -35.67 2.71
N SER A 126 -18.35 -36.27 3.90
CA SER A 126 -18.95 -35.62 5.08
C SER A 126 -18.11 -34.45 5.58
N ALA A 127 -18.77 -33.39 6.07
CA ALA A 127 -18.09 -32.25 6.68
C ALA A 127 -17.14 -32.68 7.80
N GLU A 128 -17.55 -33.64 8.64
CA GLU A 128 -16.72 -34.18 9.73
C GLU A 128 -15.38 -34.77 9.26
N ALA A 129 -15.33 -35.32 8.04
CA ALA A 129 -14.11 -35.89 7.47
C ALA A 129 -13.21 -34.82 6.83
N LEU A 130 -13.82 -33.77 6.26
CA LEU A 130 -13.11 -32.70 5.55
C LEU A 130 -12.52 -31.65 6.48
N LEU A 131 -13.26 -31.28 7.54
CA LEU A 131 -12.92 -30.16 8.40
C LEU A 131 -11.53 -30.24 9.05
N PRO A 132 -11.03 -31.40 9.55
CA PRO A 132 -9.69 -31.50 10.13
C PRO A 132 -8.57 -30.99 9.20
N ASP A 133 -8.57 -31.44 7.95
CA ASP A 133 -7.54 -31.08 6.97
C ASP A 133 -7.69 -29.63 6.50
N MET A 134 -8.93 -29.13 6.37
CA MET A 134 -9.20 -27.74 6.04
C MET A 134 -8.66 -26.79 7.13
N ILE A 135 -8.88 -27.13 8.41
CA ILE A 135 -8.37 -26.34 9.54
C ILE A 135 -6.84 -26.39 9.58
N ALA A 136 -6.23 -27.57 9.44
CA ALA A 136 -4.77 -27.69 9.42
C ALA A 136 -4.14 -26.88 8.28
N THR A 137 -4.71 -26.98 7.08
CA THR A 137 -4.27 -26.23 5.89
C THR A 137 -4.44 -24.73 6.08
N SER A 138 -5.56 -24.29 6.64
CA SER A 138 -5.85 -22.87 6.86
C SER A 138 -4.90 -22.24 7.87
N LEU A 139 -4.57 -22.96 8.94
CA LEU A 139 -3.59 -22.53 9.94
C LEU A 139 -2.16 -22.47 9.38
N ALA A 140 -1.79 -23.42 8.52
CA ALA A 140 -0.48 -23.45 7.87
C ALA A 140 -0.26 -22.27 6.90
N LYS A 141 -1.34 -21.73 6.32
CA LYS A 141 -1.32 -20.58 5.39
C LYS A 141 -1.30 -19.21 6.09
N LEU A 142 -1.30 -19.14 7.43
CA LEU A 142 -1.32 -17.86 8.13
C LEU A 142 -0.06 -17.02 7.86
N PRO A 143 -0.19 -15.68 7.74
CA PRO A 143 0.94 -14.78 7.47
C PRO A 143 1.76 -14.53 8.75
N ILE A 144 2.43 -15.58 9.25
CA ILE A 144 3.22 -15.51 10.49
C ILE A 144 4.65 -15.08 10.14
N PRO A 145 5.13 -13.91 10.61
CA PRO A 145 6.46 -13.40 10.24
C PRO A 145 7.60 -14.31 10.73
N LYS A 146 7.40 -14.96 11.88
CA LYS A 146 8.38 -15.84 12.50
C LYS A 146 7.69 -16.96 13.26
N LEU A 147 7.83 -18.18 12.75
CA LEU A 147 7.36 -19.39 13.42
C LEU A 147 8.28 -19.73 14.59
N MET A 148 7.70 -20.31 15.64
CA MET A 148 8.42 -20.83 16.80
C MET A 148 8.26 -22.34 16.90
N ARG A 149 9.23 -22.98 17.55
CA ARG A 149 9.25 -24.41 17.89
C ARG A 149 9.53 -24.54 19.39
N TRP A 150 8.95 -25.54 20.06
CA TRP A 150 9.05 -25.67 21.53
C TRP A 150 9.47 -27.07 21.96
N GLY A 151 10.44 -27.12 22.89
CA GLY A 151 10.98 -28.37 23.41
C GLY A 151 11.54 -29.26 22.31
N ALA A 152 11.16 -30.53 22.32
CA ALA A 152 11.52 -31.53 21.32
C ALA A 152 10.45 -31.73 20.24
N SER A 153 9.39 -30.92 20.22
CA SER A 153 8.32 -31.02 19.20
C SER A 153 8.77 -30.44 17.87
N ASP A 154 8.34 -31.06 16.77
CA ASP A 154 8.54 -30.54 15.40
C ASP A 154 7.37 -29.68 14.92
N VAL A 155 6.37 -29.45 15.77
CA VAL A 155 5.25 -28.54 15.48
C VAL A 155 5.75 -27.09 15.52
N HIS A 156 5.36 -26.32 14.49
CA HIS A 156 5.65 -24.91 14.37
C HIS A 156 4.36 -24.09 14.36
N PHE A 157 4.28 -23.08 15.22
CA PHE A 157 3.20 -22.09 15.20
C PHE A 157 3.68 -20.77 15.82
N VAL A 158 2.84 -19.73 15.84
CA VAL A 158 3.23 -18.42 16.39
C VAL A 158 3.47 -18.47 17.90
N ARG A 159 2.70 -19.30 18.62
CA ARG A 159 2.77 -19.54 20.08
C ARG A 159 2.38 -20.98 20.41
N PRO A 160 2.78 -21.52 21.58
CA PRO A 160 2.32 -22.83 22.02
C PRO A 160 0.80 -22.92 22.00
N VAL A 161 0.28 -24.01 21.42
CA VAL A 161 -1.14 -24.37 21.44
C VAL A 161 -1.37 -25.29 22.63
N HIS A 162 -2.47 -25.06 23.34
CA HIS A 162 -2.82 -25.80 24.55
C HIS A 162 -4.14 -26.54 24.43
N THR A 163 -5.12 -25.93 23.77
CA THR A 163 -6.43 -26.52 23.54
C THR A 163 -6.83 -26.34 22.09
N VAL A 164 -7.55 -27.33 21.58
CA VAL A 164 -8.15 -27.32 20.25
C VAL A 164 -9.60 -27.74 20.46
N THR A 165 -10.53 -26.82 20.27
CA THR A 165 -11.96 -27.15 20.30
C THR A 165 -12.50 -27.23 18.89
N LEU A 166 -12.97 -28.40 18.46
CA LEU A 166 -13.62 -28.61 17.15
C LEU A 166 -14.99 -29.26 17.37
N LEU A 167 -16.07 -28.49 17.19
CA LEU A 167 -17.44 -28.93 17.38
C LEU A 167 -18.29 -28.70 16.13
N LEU A 168 -19.09 -29.69 15.72
CA LEU A 168 -20.17 -29.56 14.74
C LEU A 168 -21.52 -29.76 15.43
N GLY A 169 -22.17 -28.66 15.78
CA GLY A 169 -23.26 -28.65 16.75
C GLY A 169 -22.74 -29.13 18.10
N ASP A 170 -23.22 -30.28 18.55
CA ASP A 170 -22.89 -30.95 19.81
C ASP A 170 -21.84 -32.07 19.66
N THR A 171 -21.42 -32.38 18.43
CA THR A 171 -20.48 -33.46 18.12
C THR A 171 -19.04 -32.93 18.09
N VAL A 172 -18.13 -33.56 18.84
CA VAL A 172 -16.68 -33.33 18.71
C VAL A 172 -16.18 -33.99 17.44
N ILE A 173 -15.47 -33.25 16.59
CA ILE A 173 -14.79 -33.80 15.42
C ILE A 173 -13.39 -34.26 15.85
N PRO A 174 -13.07 -35.57 15.83
CA PRO A 174 -11.76 -36.06 16.24
C PRO A 174 -10.67 -35.64 15.25
N ALA A 175 -9.70 -34.86 15.72
CA ALA A 175 -8.55 -34.40 14.95
C ALA A 175 -7.35 -34.15 15.87
N THR A 176 -6.15 -34.12 15.29
CA THR A 176 -4.95 -33.60 15.96
C THR A 176 -4.47 -32.38 15.19
N ILE A 177 -4.65 -31.20 15.76
CA ILE A 177 -4.28 -29.92 15.13
C ILE A 177 -3.10 -29.34 15.91
N LEU A 178 -2.01 -29.02 15.22
CA LEU A 178 -0.80 -28.45 15.83
C LEU A 178 -0.30 -29.28 17.04
N GLY A 179 -0.40 -30.61 16.93
CA GLY A 179 0.04 -31.55 17.97
C GLY A 179 -0.91 -31.70 19.17
N VAL A 180 -2.09 -31.08 19.15
CA VAL A 180 -3.10 -31.14 20.22
C VAL A 180 -4.36 -31.83 19.70
N ALA A 181 -4.86 -32.80 20.46
CA ALA A 181 -6.11 -33.49 20.15
C ALA A 181 -7.30 -32.54 20.36
N SER A 182 -8.25 -32.57 19.43
CA SER A 182 -9.50 -31.82 19.52
C SER A 182 -10.39 -32.34 20.65
N ASP A 183 -11.02 -31.43 21.39
CA ASP A 183 -11.99 -31.73 22.44
C ASP A 183 -13.11 -30.67 22.46
N ARG A 184 -13.95 -30.66 23.49
CA ARG A 184 -14.93 -29.61 23.81
C ARG A 184 -14.41 -28.60 24.84
N VAL A 185 -13.14 -28.71 25.22
CA VAL A 185 -12.53 -27.97 26.32
C VAL A 185 -12.02 -26.61 25.84
N ILE A 186 -12.53 -25.55 26.47
CA ILE A 186 -12.06 -24.18 26.28
C ILE A 186 -11.48 -23.62 27.57
N ARG A 187 -10.65 -22.58 27.45
CA ARG A 187 -10.05 -21.88 28.59
C ARG A 187 -10.67 -20.50 28.78
N GLY A 188 -11.03 -20.18 30.02
CA GLY A 188 -11.44 -18.84 30.43
C GLY A 188 -10.25 -17.94 30.73
N HIS A 189 -10.51 -16.81 31.38
CA HIS A 189 -9.52 -15.84 31.77
C HIS A 189 -8.53 -16.43 32.79
N ARG A 190 -7.26 -16.02 32.74
CA ARG A 190 -6.18 -16.63 33.55
C ARG A 190 -6.39 -16.47 35.07
N PHE A 191 -7.07 -15.40 35.47
CA PHE A 191 -7.24 -15.02 36.88
C PHE A 191 -8.70 -14.83 37.32
N MET A 192 -9.65 -14.88 36.39
CA MET A 192 -11.05 -14.55 36.63
C MET A 192 -11.96 -15.58 35.97
N GLY A 193 -13.19 -15.72 36.47
CA GLY A 193 -14.12 -16.71 35.96
C GLY A 193 -13.61 -18.14 36.16
N GLU A 194 -14.15 -19.06 35.37
CA GLU A 194 -13.73 -20.46 35.33
C GLU A 194 -12.49 -20.62 34.43
N PRO A 195 -11.36 -21.17 34.92
CA PRO A 195 -10.11 -21.22 34.17
C PRO A 195 -10.17 -22.17 32.96
N GLU A 196 -10.94 -23.26 33.07
CA GLU A 196 -11.13 -24.26 32.03
C GLU A 196 -12.51 -24.91 32.21
N PHE A 197 -13.27 -25.07 31.13
CA PHE A 197 -14.59 -25.68 31.15
C PHE A 197 -14.98 -26.22 29.77
N THR A 198 -16.04 -27.01 29.71
CA THR A 198 -16.52 -27.64 28.48
C THR A 198 -17.67 -26.88 27.83
N ILE A 199 -17.71 -26.91 26.50
CA ILE A 199 -18.84 -26.47 25.68
C ILE A 199 -19.69 -27.68 25.29
N ASP A 200 -21.01 -27.58 25.40
CA ASP A 200 -21.92 -28.66 25.00
C ASP A 200 -22.35 -28.55 23.54
N ASN A 201 -22.45 -27.33 23.01
CA ASN A 201 -22.80 -27.08 21.63
C ASN A 201 -22.10 -25.83 21.08
N ALA A 202 -21.67 -25.88 19.82
CA ALA A 202 -21.02 -24.79 19.08
C ALA A 202 -21.77 -23.44 19.16
N ASP A 203 -23.10 -23.45 19.23
CA ASP A 203 -23.94 -22.24 19.33
C ASP A 203 -23.74 -21.44 20.62
N GLN A 204 -23.21 -22.06 21.67
CA GLN A 204 -22.92 -21.38 22.94
C GLN A 204 -21.74 -20.39 22.84
N TYR A 205 -20.96 -20.48 21.77
CA TYR A 205 -19.82 -19.59 21.52
C TYR A 205 -20.26 -18.30 20.79
N PRO A 206 -19.80 -17.10 21.22
CA PRO A 206 -18.84 -16.84 22.30
C PRO A 206 -19.47 -16.59 23.68
N GLN A 207 -20.80 -16.62 23.81
CA GLN A 207 -21.50 -16.17 25.02
C GLN A 207 -21.08 -16.91 26.30
N ILE A 208 -20.80 -18.21 26.21
CA ILE A 208 -20.34 -19.01 27.35
C ILE A 208 -18.99 -18.53 27.91
N LEU A 209 -18.09 -18.00 27.06
CA LEU A 209 -16.83 -17.39 27.49
C LEU A 209 -17.05 -16.09 28.23
N LEU A 210 -18.03 -15.29 27.82
CA LEU A 210 -18.38 -14.04 28.47
C LEU A 210 -18.91 -14.31 29.89
N GLU A 211 -19.86 -15.24 30.02
CA GLU A 211 -20.59 -15.51 31.25
C GLU A 211 -19.77 -16.27 32.29
N ARG A 212 -19.11 -17.36 31.87
CA ARG A 212 -18.38 -18.27 32.77
C ARG A 212 -16.89 -17.98 32.77
N GLY A 213 -16.33 -17.74 31.59
CA GLY A 213 -14.89 -17.58 31.39
C GLY A 213 -14.36 -16.17 31.67
N LYS A 214 -15.22 -15.15 31.81
CA LYS A 214 -14.80 -13.73 31.89
C LYS A 214 -13.90 -13.32 30.71
N VAL A 215 -14.28 -13.70 29.50
CA VAL A 215 -13.56 -13.35 28.26
C VAL A 215 -14.54 -12.76 27.25
N ILE A 216 -14.27 -11.54 26.78
CA ILE A 216 -14.98 -10.94 25.65
C ILE A 216 -14.26 -11.40 24.37
N ALA A 217 -14.66 -12.52 23.77
CA ALA A 217 -13.96 -13.10 22.62
C ALA A 217 -14.23 -12.35 21.29
N ASP A 218 -15.37 -11.68 21.20
CA ASP A 218 -15.69 -10.78 20.08
C ASP A 218 -14.77 -9.56 20.13
N TYR A 219 -13.93 -9.45 19.11
CA TYR A 219 -12.87 -8.46 19.05
C TYR A 219 -13.44 -7.04 18.88
N GLU A 220 -14.45 -6.87 18.04
CA GLU A 220 -15.07 -5.57 17.77
C GLU A 220 -15.88 -5.09 18.98
N GLN A 221 -16.60 -6.00 19.64
CA GLN A 221 -17.26 -5.70 20.91
C GLN A 221 -16.27 -5.23 21.96
N ARG A 222 -15.12 -5.91 22.09
CA ARG A 222 -14.06 -5.55 23.04
C ARG A 222 -13.43 -4.20 22.70
N LYS A 223 -13.13 -3.95 21.42
CA LYS A 223 -12.58 -2.67 20.92
C LYS A 223 -13.53 -1.51 21.22
N ALA A 224 -14.81 -1.67 20.89
CA ALA A 224 -15.84 -0.66 21.12
C ALA A 224 -16.00 -0.34 22.61
N LYS A 225 -15.98 -1.36 23.48
CA LYS A 225 -16.01 -1.17 24.93
C LYS A 225 -14.81 -0.37 25.45
N ILE A 226 -13.59 -0.76 25.06
CA ILE A 226 -12.36 -0.05 25.47
C ILE A 226 -12.42 1.41 25.04
N LYS A 227 -12.82 1.67 23.79
CA LYS A 227 -12.96 3.03 23.26
C LYS A 227 -13.93 3.87 24.08
N ALA A 228 -15.16 3.38 24.26
CA ALA A 228 -16.20 4.12 24.99
C ALA A 228 -15.79 4.40 26.45
N ASP A 229 -15.21 3.40 27.12
CA ASP A 229 -14.78 3.55 28.51
C ASP A 229 -13.58 4.52 28.64
N ALA A 230 -12.66 4.53 27.67
CA ALA A 230 -11.53 5.46 27.64
C ALA A 230 -11.96 6.90 27.35
N GLU A 231 -12.89 7.10 26.40
CA GLU A 231 -13.49 8.41 26.14
C GLU A 231 -14.21 8.96 27.38
N GLU A 232 -14.97 8.10 28.07
CA GLU A 232 -15.63 8.46 29.33
C GLU A 232 -14.63 8.84 30.43
N ALA A 233 -13.57 8.04 30.58
CA ALA A 233 -12.53 8.28 31.57
C ALA A 233 -11.78 9.60 31.32
N ALA A 234 -11.50 9.94 30.06
CA ALA A 234 -10.88 11.21 29.69
C ALA A 234 -11.81 12.40 29.96
N ARG A 235 -13.09 12.28 29.59
CA ARG A 235 -14.08 13.34 29.80
C ARG A 235 -14.25 13.69 31.28
N LYS A 236 -14.19 12.69 32.18
CA LYS A 236 -14.27 12.88 33.64
C LYS A 236 -13.15 13.75 34.20
N ILE A 237 -11.99 13.80 33.54
CA ILE A 237 -10.85 14.65 33.92
C ILE A 237 -10.73 15.89 33.03
N GLY A 238 -11.76 16.21 32.23
CA GLY A 238 -11.82 17.41 31.41
C GLY A 238 -10.96 17.37 30.13
N GLY A 239 -10.62 16.16 29.66
CA GLY A 239 -9.79 15.98 28.46
C GLY A 239 -10.34 14.96 27.47
N ASN A 240 -9.55 14.69 26.45
CA ASN A 240 -9.80 13.75 25.36
C ASN A 240 -8.62 12.77 25.28
N ALA A 241 -8.90 11.47 25.27
CA ALA A 241 -7.88 10.45 25.11
C ALA A 241 -7.39 10.41 23.65
N ASP A 242 -6.08 10.33 23.44
CA ASP A 242 -5.52 9.96 22.14
C ASP A 242 -5.72 8.47 21.89
N LEU A 243 -6.78 8.17 21.14
CA LEU A 243 -7.21 6.83 20.75
C LEU A 243 -6.86 6.56 19.29
N SER A 244 -5.62 6.84 18.87
CA SER A 244 -5.14 6.44 17.55
C SER A 244 -5.45 4.98 17.28
N ASP A 245 -6.04 4.68 16.12
CA ASP A 245 -6.63 3.36 15.84
C ASP A 245 -5.64 2.21 16.02
N SER A 246 -4.38 2.42 15.62
CA SER A 246 -3.30 1.44 15.80
C SER A 246 -3.01 1.09 17.27
N LEU A 247 -3.05 2.06 18.17
CA LEU A 247 -2.86 1.82 19.61
C LEU A 247 -4.10 1.15 20.21
N LEU A 248 -5.30 1.58 19.80
CA LEU A 248 -6.54 0.96 20.26
C LEU A 248 -6.62 -0.53 19.85
N GLU A 249 -6.19 -0.84 18.62
CA GLU A 249 -6.03 -2.22 18.12
C GLU A 249 -5.02 -3.00 18.98
N GLU A 250 -3.84 -2.44 19.25
CA GLU A 250 -2.81 -3.10 20.05
C GLU A 250 -3.31 -3.39 21.48
N VAL A 251 -3.94 -2.40 22.13
CA VAL A 251 -4.53 -2.54 23.48
C VAL A 251 -5.67 -3.55 23.51
N THR A 252 -6.54 -3.55 22.49
CA THR A 252 -7.63 -4.55 22.36
C THR A 252 -7.08 -5.97 22.25
N SER A 253 -5.90 -6.12 21.64
CA SER A 253 -5.22 -7.41 21.49
C SER A 253 -4.42 -7.86 22.70
N LEU A 254 -4.24 -7.01 23.72
CA LEU A 254 -3.51 -7.31 24.96
C LEU A 254 -4.40 -7.81 26.10
N VAL A 255 -5.72 -7.62 26.00
CA VAL A 255 -6.66 -7.94 27.08
C VAL A 255 -7.80 -8.83 26.61
N GLU A 256 -8.28 -9.70 27.49
CA GLU A 256 -9.47 -10.53 27.31
C GLU A 256 -10.70 -9.94 28.02
N TRP A 257 -10.48 -9.22 29.14
CA TRP A 257 -11.49 -8.55 29.94
C TRP A 257 -11.04 -7.12 30.30
N PRO A 258 -11.41 -6.11 29.49
CA PRO A 258 -10.90 -4.76 29.66
C PRO A 258 -11.51 -4.03 30.85
N VAL A 259 -10.65 -3.49 31.71
CA VAL A 259 -11.00 -2.55 32.78
C VAL A 259 -10.18 -1.28 32.59
N VAL A 260 -10.85 -0.20 32.18
CA VAL A 260 -10.22 1.10 31.92
C VAL A 260 -9.99 1.85 33.24
N LEU A 261 -8.76 2.32 33.45
CA LEU A 261 -8.35 3.08 34.63
C LEU A 261 -7.60 4.34 34.22
N THR A 262 -7.66 5.36 35.07
CA THR A 262 -6.97 6.64 34.89
C THR A 262 -5.87 6.78 35.93
N ALA A 263 -4.68 7.18 35.48
CA ALA A 263 -3.52 7.46 36.31
C ALA A 263 -2.96 8.86 35.98
N LYS A 264 -2.01 9.31 36.81
CA LYS A 264 -1.35 10.61 36.64
C LYS A 264 0.17 10.50 36.75
N PHE A 265 0.85 11.49 36.20
CA PHE A 265 2.28 11.72 36.42
C PHE A 265 2.51 13.15 36.94
N GLU A 266 3.70 13.47 37.40
CA GLU A 266 3.97 14.81 37.93
C GLU A 266 3.99 15.88 36.84
N GLU A 267 3.32 17.01 37.10
CA GLU A 267 3.20 18.15 36.17
C GLU A 267 4.55 18.69 35.66
N LYS A 268 5.64 18.53 36.44
CA LYS A 268 6.97 18.95 36.01
C LYS A 268 7.39 18.33 34.67
N PHE A 269 6.91 17.13 34.35
CA PHE A 269 7.25 16.47 33.09
C PHE A 269 6.66 17.19 31.88
N LEU A 270 5.60 17.97 32.04
CA LEU A 270 5.01 18.78 30.96
C LEU A 270 5.94 19.89 30.45
N ALA A 271 7.09 20.13 31.10
CA ALA A 271 8.15 20.99 30.58
C ALA A 271 8.97 20.33 29.45
N VAL A 272 8.87 19.01 29.29
CA VAL A 272 9.43 18.24 28.17
C VAL A 272 8.44 18.29 27.00
N PRO A 273 8.91 18.36 25.74
CA PRO A 273 8.04 18.27 24.58
C PRO A 273 7.08 17.07 24.67
N ALA A 274 5.80 17.34 24.41
CA ALA A 274 4.73 16.36 24.60
C ALA A 274 4.97 15.10 23.77
N GLU A 275 5.56 15.23 22.58
CA GLU A 275 5.85 14.14 21.66
C GLU A 275 6.78 13.08 22.28
N ALA A 276 7.78 13.50 23.07
CA ALA A 276 8.67 12.57 23.78
C ALA A 276 7.93 11.82 24.90
N LEU A 277 7.08 12.52 25.67
CA LEU A 277 6.28 11.90 26.73
C LEU A 277 5.25 10.92 26.16
N VAL A 278 4.59 11.32 25.06
CA VAL A 278 3.61 10.52 24.33
C VAL A 278 4.25 9.28 23.74
N TYR A 279 5.47 9.41 23.21
CA TYR A 279 6.24 8.26 22.73
C TYR A 279 6.44 7.21 23.83
N THR A 280 6.91 7.62 25.00
CA THR A 280 7.07 6.73 26.16
C THR A 280 5.75 6.08 26.57
N MET A 281 4.68 6.88 26.67
CA MET A 281 3.36 6.38 27.10
C MET A 281 2.77 5.37 26.11
N LYS A 282 2.80 5.66 24.80
CA LYS A 282 2.18 4.81 23.77
C LYS A 282 3.10 3.63 23.38
N GLY A 283 4.39 3.90 23.20
CA GLY A 283 5.38 2.93 22.72
C GLY A 283 5.66 1.84 23.74
N ASP A 284 6.08 2.24 24.94
CA ASP A 284 6.59 1.30 25.95
C ASP A 284 5.48 0.72 26.83
N GLN A 285 4.45 1.52 27.13
CA GLN A 285 3.45 1.17 28.15
C GLN A 285 2.03 0.98 27.63
N LYS A 286 1.76 1.30 26.36
CA LYS A 286 0.43 1.16 25.75
C LYS A 286 -0.66 1.96 26.46
N TYR A 287 -0.28 3.13 26.97
CA TYR A 287 -1.20 4.07 27.58
C TYR A 287 -1.77 5.03 26.53
N PHE A 288 -2.99 5.48 26.76
CA PHE A 288 -3.62 6.57 26.01
C PHE A 288 -3.32 7.90 26.73
N PRO A 289 -2.49 8.78 26.15
CA PRO A 289 -2.28 10.13 26.67
C PRO A 289 -3.59 10.92 26.64
N VAL A 290 -3.78 11.84 27.59
CA VAL A 290 -4.98 12.68 27.63
C VAL A 290 -4.61 14.12 27.32
N TYR A 291 -5.37 14.74 26.42
CA TYR A 291 -5.20 16.13 26.00
C TYR A 291 -6.37 16.98 26.49
N ALA A 292 -6.10 18.20 26.90
CA ALA A 292 -7.12 19.19 27.16
C ALA A 292 -7.81 19.63 25.85
N ASN A 293 -8.94 20.33 25.97
CA ASN A 293 -9.68 20.83 24.81
C ASN A 293 -8.91 21.88 23.98
N ASP A 294 -7.85 22.49 24.54
CA ASP A 294 -6.95 23.40 23.83
C ASP A 294 -5.78 22.69 23.13
N GLY A 295 -5.75 21.35 23.17
CA GLY A 295 -4.72 20.52 22.55
C GLY A 295 -3.46 20.31 23.41
N LYS A 296 -3.39 20.83 24.64
CA LYS A 296 -2.24 20.59 25.53
C LYS A 296 -2.33 19.25 26.22
N LEU A 297 -1.19 18.58 26.38
CA LEU A 297 -1.09 17.34 27.14
C LEU A 297 -1.41 17.60 28.62
N LEU A 298 -2.32 16.82 29.20
CA LEU A 298 -2.60 16.79 30.63
C LEU A 298 -1.63 15.85 31.34
N PRO A 299 -1.39 16.01 32.65
CA PRO A 299 -0.54 15.12 33.46
C PRO A 299 -1.24 13.77 33.76
N ASN A 300 -1.98 13.24 32.79
CA ASN A 300 -2.88 12.11 32.93
C ASN A 300 -2.75 11.17 31.74
N PHE A 301 -2.93 9.89 32.02
CA PHE A 301 -3.01 8.85 31.02
C PHE A 301 -4.04 7.80 31.41
N ILE A 302 -4.59 7.14 30.41
CA ILE A 302 -5.56 6.07 30.56
C ILE A 302 -4.92 4.77 30.13
N PHE A 303 -5.16 3.70 30.88
CA PHE A 303 -4.64 2.38 30.57
C PHE A 303 -5.72 1.32 30.80
N VAL A 304 -5.53 0.16 30.21
CA VAL A 304 -6.50 -0.93 30.27
C VAL A 304 -5.89 -2.10 31.03
N ALA A 305 -6.45 -2.40 32.20
CA ALA A 305 -6.12 -3.59 32.96
C ALA A 305 -6.90 -4.79 32.40
N ASN A 306 -6.27 -5.96 32.38
CA ASN A 306 -6.93 -7.24 32.05
C ASN A 306 -7.50 -7.93 33.29
N ILE A 307 -7.88 -7.16 34.32
CA ILE A 307 -8.37 -7.72 35.59
C ILE A 307 -9.28 -6.73 36.30
N GLU A 308 -10.38 -7.26 36.84
CA GLU A 308 -11.26 -6.56 37.77
C GLU A 308 -10.67 -6.69 39.19
N SER A 309 -9.82 -5.73 39.56
CA SER A 309 -9.16 -5.73 40.88
C SER A 309 -10.11 -5.37 42.01
N LYS A 310 -9.94 -6.04 43.16
CA LYS A 310 -10.59 -5.65 44.42
C LYS A 310 -10.03 -4.34 44.99
N ASP A 311 -8.82 -3.95 44.59
CA ASP A 311 -8.19 -2.70 44.95
C ASP A 311 -7.57 -2.05 43.70
N PRO A 312 -8.35 -1.28 42.92
CA PRO A 312 -7.85 -0.58 41.73
C PRO A 312 -6.76 0.45 42.04
N SER A 313 -6.70 0.97 43.28
CA SER A 313 -5.73 2.02 43.65
C SER A 313 -4.28 1.52 43.58
N GLN A 314 -4.04 0.24 43.89
CA GLN A 314 -2.73 -0.39 43.76
C GLN A 314 -2.29 -0.53 42.30
N ILE A 315 -3.23 -0.86 41.41
CA ILE A 315 -2.95 -0.94 39.96
C ILE A 315 -2.60 0.44 39.42
N ILE A 316 -3.37 1.46 39.78
CA ILE A 316 -3.09 2.86 39.40
C ILE A 316 -1.71 3.26 39.89
N SER A 317 -1.43 3.15 41.19
CA SER A 317 -0.13 3.52 41.77
C SER A 317 1.04 2.71 41.17
N GLY A 318 0.81 1.44 40.84
CA GLY A 318 1.78 0.60 40.14
C GLY A 318 2.16 1.15 38.77
N ASN A 319 1.17 1.51 37.94
CA ASN A 319 1.41 2.08 36.61
C ASN A 319 2.06 3.47 36.69
N GLU A 320 1.65 4.31 37.66
CA GLU A 320 2.32 5.60 37.93
C GLU A 320 3.80 5.42 38.28
N LYS A 321 4.14 4.40 39.09
CA LYS A 321 5.53 4.08 39.44
C LYS A 321 6.34 3.55 38.25
N VAL A 322 5.71 2.83 37.32
CA VAL A 322 6.37 2.26 36.13
C VAL A 322 6.68 3.33 35.09
N VAL A 323 5.77 4.28 34.86
CA VAL A 323 5.99 5.33 33.84
C VAL A 323 7.00 6.37 34.29
N ARG A 324 7.05 6.67 35.59
CA ARG A 324 7.83 7.78 36.15
C ARG A 324 9.33 7.74 35.83
N PRO A 325 10.07 6.60 35.96
CA PRO A 325 11.46 6.53 35.55
C PRO A 325 11.67 6.88 34.07
N ARG A 326 10.76 6.45 33.19
CA ARG A 326 10.86 6.70 31.75
C ARG A 326 10.64 8.17 31.39
N LEU A 327 9.68 8.83 32.05
CA LEU A 327 9.49 10.28 31.89
C LEU A 327 10.66 11.08 32.49
N ALA A 328 11.27 10.58 33.57
CA ALA A 328 12.47 11.17 34.15
C ALA A 328 13.68 11.05 33.23
N ASP A 329 13.83 9.94 32.50
CA ASP A 329 14.86 9.78 31.48
C ASP A 329 14.66 10.79 30.34
N ALA A 330 13.43 10.92 29.81
CA ALA A 330 13.11 11.93 28.80
C ALA A 330 13.42 13.36 29.28
N GLU A 331 13.02 13.71 30.51
CA GLU A 331 13.35 15.00 31.13
C GLU A 331 14.87 15.20 31.25
N PHE A 332 15.60 14.17 31.68
CA PHE A 332 17.05 14.23 31.83
C PHE A 332 17.75 14.45 30.48
N PHE A 333 17.36 13.71 29.43
CA PHE A 333 17.95 13.86 28.10
C PHE A 333 17.64 15.22 27.50
N PHE A 334 16.39 15.68 27.59
CA PHE A 334 15.97 16.99 27.09
C PHE A 334 16.79 18.12 27.73
N ASN A 335 16.90 18.10 29.07
CA ASN A 335 17.65 19.10 29.82
C ASN A 335 19.16 19.00 29.59
N THR A 336 19.67 17.82 29.27
CA THR A 336 21.10 17.62 28.96
C THR A 336 21.42 18.15 27.58
N ASP A 337 20.59 17.84 26.58
CA ASP A 337 20.78 18.28 25.19
C ASP A 337 20.69 19.80 25.07
N ARG A 338 19.76 20.45 25.78
CA ARG A 338 19.59 21.93 25.82
C ARG A 338 20.77 22.72 26.40
N LYS A 339 21.78 22.06 26.98
CA LYS A 339 23.00 22.72 27.45
C LYS A 339 23.91 23.16 26.30
N LYS A 340 23.66 22.67 25.10
CA LYS A 340 24.36 23.03 23.87
C LYS A 340 23.35 23.43 22.82
N ARG A 341 23.77 24.25 21.86
CA ARG A 341 22.93 24.57 20.71
C ARG A 341 22.85 23.36 19.79
N LEU A 342 21.76 23.23 19.04
CA LEU A 342 21.56 22.19 18.03
C LEU A 342 22.72 22.19 17.02
N GLU A 343 23.15 23.37 16.58
CA GLU A 343 24.26 23.54 15.64
C GLU A 343 25.61 23.02 16.17
N ASP A 344 25.81 22.94 17.49
CA ASP A 344 27.05 22.43 18.09
C ASP A 344 27.23 20.92 17.82
N ASN A 345 26.18 20.24 17.35
CA ASN A 345 26.24 18.85 16.91
C ASN A 345 26.71 18.68 15.47
N LEU A 346 26.77 19.74 14.65
CA LEU A 346 27.21 19.68 13.25
C LEU A 346 28.55 18.95 13.05
N PRO A 347 29.62 19.20 13.86
CA PRO A 347 30.89 18.49 13.68
C PRO A 347 30.78 16.98 13.98
N ARG A 348 29.84 16.57 14.85
CA ARG A 348 29.67 15.16 15.24
C ARG A 348 29.08 14.32 14.11
N LEU A 349 28.36 14.93 13.17
CA LEU A 349 27.84 14.26 11.97
C LEU A 349 28.95 13.64 11.10
N GLN A 350 30.19 14.11 11.23
CA GLN A 350 31.36 13.53 10.55
C GLN A 350 31.68 12.10 11.05
N THR A 351 31.23 11.75 12.25
CA THR A 351 31.48 10.42 12.84
C THR A 351 30.50 9.36 12.35
N VAL A 352 29.41 9.77 11.69
CA VAL A 352 28.36 8.87 11.22
C VAL A 352 28.49 8.69 9.71
N LEU A 353 28.68 7.44 9.30
CA LEU A 353 28.73 7.08 7.89
C LEU A 353 27.32 7.15 7.29
N PHE A 354 27.14 7.97 6.25
CA PHE A 354 25.92 7.94 5.46
C PHE A 354 25.95 6.75 4.51
N GLN A 355 27.01 6.66 3.71
CA GLN A 355 27.25 5.55 2.78
C GLN A 355 28.74 5.51 2.43
N GLN A 356 29.33 4.31 2.34
CA GLN A 356 30.79 4.11 2.23
C GLN A 356 31.49 4.90 1.10
N GLN A 357 30.86 5.03 -0.06
CA GLN A 357 31.38 5.76 -1.23
C GLN A 357 30.95 7.24 -1.25
N LEU A 358 29.85 7.60 -0.59
CA LEU A 358 29.30 8.96 -0.60
C LEU A 358 29.80 9.82 0.56
N GLY A 359 30.27 9.19 1.65
CA GLY A 359 30.87 9.83 2.81
C GLY A 359 29.97 9.81 4.04
N THR A 360 30.08 10.85 4.84
CA THR A 360 29.47 10.97 6.16
C THR A 360 28.12 11.69 6.10
N LEU A 361 27.41 11.65 7.22
CA LEU A 361 26.18 12.41 7.39
C LEU A 361 26.44 13.93 7.37
N ARG A 362 27.66 14.35 7.76
CA ARG A 362 28.09 15.75 7.58
C ARG A 362 28.17 16.13 6.10
N ASP A 363 28.86 15.33 5.29
CA ASP A 363 28.96 15.55 3.84
C ASP A 363 27.56 15.66 3.20
N LYS A 364 26.63 14.80 3.65
CA LYS A 364 25.24 14.83 3.19
C LYS A 364 24.52 16.11 3.61
N THR A 365 24.68 16.53 4.86
CA THR A 365 24.02 17.73 5.39
C THR A 365 24.51 19.00 4.68
N ASP A 366 25.79 19.10 4.36
CA ASP A 366 26.34 20.23 3.60
C ASP A 366 25.73 20.29 2.18
N ARG A 367 25.57 19.15 1.50
CA ARG A 367 24.88 19.09 0.19
C ARG A 367 23.39 19.43 0.31
N ILE A 368 22.69 18.95 1.35
CA ILE A 368 21.29 19.31 1.60
C ILE A 368 21.15 20.81 1.79
N ALA A 369 22.04 21.47 2.53
CA ALA A 369 22.01 22.91 2.73
C ALA A 369 22.09 23.67 1.40
N GLU A 370 23.08 23.34 0.56
CA GLU A 370 23.26 23.98 -0.75
C GLU A 370 22.06 23.72 -1.69
N LEU A 371 21.62 22.46 -1.78
CA LEU A 371 20.49 22.07 -2.63
C LEU A 371 19.17 22.71 -2.15
N SER A 372 18.95 22.80 -0.83
CA SER A 372 17.76 23.46 -0.26
C SER A 372 17.73 24.94 -0.62
N GLY A 373 18.87 25.63 -0.54
CA GLY A 373 18.99 27.03 -0.96
C GLY A 373 18.73 27.22 -2.47
N TRP A 374 19.22 26.31 -3.31
CA TRP A 374 18.94 26.32 -4.74
C TRP A 374 17.45 26.10 -5.02
N ILE A 375 16.84 25.06 -4.45
CA ILE A 375 15.40 24.76 -4.63
C ILE A 375 14.54 25.94 -4.14
N ALA A 376 14.87 26.52 -2.99
CA ALA A 376 14.15 27.67 -2.44
C ALA A 376 14.11 28.84 -3.42
N ARG A 377 15.20 29.11 -4.15
CA ARG A 377 15.24 30.14 -5.19
C ARG A 377 14.26 29.84 -6.32
N GLU A 378 14.25 28.60 -6.81
CA GLU A 378 13.39 28.19 -7.93
C GLU A 378 11.89 28.24 -7.58
N ILE A 379 11.54 27.96 -6.32
CA ILE A 379 10.14 27.96 -5.86
C ILE A 379 9.70 29.26 -5.18
N GLY A 380 10.58 30.26 -5.08
CA GLY A 380 10.29 31.55 -4.43
C GLY A 380 10.20 31.51 -2.89
N ALA A 381 10.84 30.55 -2.24
CA ALA A 381 10.97 30.46 -0.79
C ALA A 381 12.16 31.31 -0.26
N ASP A 382 12.24 31.48 1.08
CA ASP A 382 13.40 32.13 1.69
C ASP A 382 14.65 31.23 1.60
N VAL A 383 15.61 31.67 0.78
CA VAL A 383 16.86 30.95 0.51
C VAL A 383 17.73 30.80 1.76
N ASN A 384 17.77 31.81 2.63
CA ASN A 384 18.60 31.78 3.83
C ASN A 384 18.02 30.80 4.84
N HIS A 385 16.69 30.82 5.03
CA HIS A 385 16.01 29.90 5.93
C HIS A 385 16.09 28.45 5.42
N ALA A 386 15.90 28.22 4.12
CA ALA A 386 16.06 26.87 3.54
C ALA A 386 17.48 26.34 3.66
N THR A 387 18.50 27.18 3.41
CA THR A 387 19.90 26.79 3.59
C THR A 387 20.20 26.49 5.07
N ARG A 388 19.71 27.34 5.99
CA ARG A 388 19.89 27.16 7.43
C ARG A 388 19.22 25.89 7.94
N ALA A 389 17.99 25.63 7.52
CA ALA A 389 17.25 24.41 7.85
C ALA A 389 17.95 23.17 7.28
N GLY A 390 18.41 23.22 6.03
CA GLY A 390 19.17 22.14 5.41
C GLY A 390 20.46 21.82 6.18
N LEU A 391 21.16 22.84 6.67
CA LEU A 391 22.35 22.68 7.51
C LEU A 391 22.01 22.02 8.87
N LEU A 392 20.93 22.43 9.53
CA LEU A 392 20.56 21.88 10.83
C LEU A 392 19.83 20.52 10.75
N SER A 393 19.39 20.13 9.55
CA SER A 393 18.46 19.02 9.28
C SER A 393 18.80 17.72 10.01
N LYS A 394 20.07 17.33 10.11
CA LYS A 394 20.45 16.04 10.73
C LYS A 394 21.10 16.16 12.10
N CYS A 395 21.14 17.36 12.69
CA CYS A 395 21.85 17.62 13.94
C CYS A 395 21.22 16.92 15.16
N ASP A 396 19.90 16.78 15.15
CA ASP A 396 19.15 16.17 16.25
C ASP A 396 19.45 14.68 16.42
N LEU A 397 19.85 13.99 15.35
CA LEU A 397 20.31 12.60 15.38
C LEU A 397 21.48 12.38 16.35
N MET A 398 22.23 13.44 16.71
CA MET A 398 23.35 13.37 17.66
C MET A 398 22.95 13.68 19.11
N THR A 399 21.68 13.98 19.36
CA THR A 399 21.15 14.33 20.69
C THR A 399 20.83 13.07 21.47
N ASN A 400 20.97 13.12 22.80
CA ASN A 400 20.70 11.95 23.63
C ASN A 400 19.22 11.55 23.56
N MET A 401 18.32 12.53 23.43
CA MET A 401 16.90 12.29 23.25
C MET A 401 16.62 11.42 22.02
N VAL A 402 17.20 11.73 20.86
CA VAL A 402 16.97 10.93 19.64
C VAL A 402 17.69 9.59 19.69
N PHE A 403 18.82 9.47 20.38
CA PHE A 403 19.47 8.18 20.60
C PHE A 403 18.59 7.22 21.42
N GLU A 404 17.93 7.69 22.47
CA GLU A 404 17.02 6.87 23.28
C GLU A 404 15.66 6.68 22.58
N PHE A 405 15.13 7.73 21.96
CA PHE A 405 13.79 7.77 21.36
C PHE A 405 13.89 8.10 19.86
N THR A 406 14.34 7.14 19.06
CA THR A 406 14.67 7.33 17.63
C THR A 406 13.51 7.83 16.78
N ASP A 407 12.27 7.56 17.18
CA ASP A 407 11.07 8.01 16.46
C ASP A 407 10.76 9.50 16.67
N THR A 408 11.50 10.17 17.57
CA THR A 408 11.38 11.62 17.82
C THR A 408 12.31 12.47 16.95
N GLN A 409 13.05 11.84 16.03
CA GLN A 409 13.85 12.56 15.03
C GLN A 409 13.00 13.55 14.22
N GLY A 410 13.61 14.66 13.81
CA GLY A 410 12.96 15.82 13.22
C GLY A 410 12.17 16.65 14.24
N VAL A 411 11.27 16.03 15.00
CA VAL A 411 10.44 16.69 16.01
C VAL A 411 11.31 17.32 17.09
N MET A 412 12.28 16.58 17.61
CA MET A 412 13.20 17.12 18.61
C MET A 412 14.13 18.18 18.00
N GLY A 413 14.56 18.01 16.75
CA GLY A 413 15.28 19.05 16.01
C GLY A 413 14.52 20.38 15.97
N MET A 414 13.23 20.34 15.65
CA MET A 414 12.35 21.53 15.68
C MET A 414 12.30 22.17 17.08
N HIS A 415 12.09 21.39 18.14
CA HIS A 415 12.02 21.93 19.50
C HIS A 415 13.36 22.54 19.96
N TYR A 416 14.48 21.91 19.63
CA TYR A 416 15.80 22.46 19.93
C TYR A 416 16.10 23.73 19.10
N ALA A 417 15.76 23.76 17.82
CA ALA A 417 15.90 24.95 17.00
C ALA A 417 15.08 26.13 17.52
N ARG A 418 13.82 25.91 17.94
CA ARG A 418 12.99 26.94 18.60
C ARG A 418 13.62 27.43 19.90
N HIS A 419 14.12 26.50 20.72
CA HIS A 419 14.80 26.84 21.96
C HIS A 419 16.05 27.71 21.73
N ASP A 420 16.78 27.46 20.64
CA ASP A 420 18.00 28.18 20.27
C ASP A 420 17.74 29.49 19.52
N GLY A 421 16.47 29.83 19.28
CA GLY A 421 16.05 31.08 18.65
C GLY A 421 16.12 31.09 17.12
N GLU A 422 16.11 29.92 16.47
CA GLU A 422 15.97 29.84 15.01
C GLU A 422 14.59 30.36 14.56
N ALA A 423 14.50 30.79 13.29
CA ALA A 423 13.22 31.19 12.71
C ALA A 423 12.22 30.02 12.69
N GLU A 424 10.93 30.33 12.77
CA GLU A 424 9.89 29.30 12.91
C GLU A 424 9.80 28.36 11.70
N ASP A 425 9.94 28.89 10.48
CA ASP A 425 9.99 28.09 9.26
C ASP A 425 11.24 27.20 9.16
N VAL A 426 12.38 27.66 9.69
CA VAL A 426 13.59 26.83 9.88
C VAL A 426 13.30 25.67 10.81
N ALA A 427 12.75 25.95 12.00
CA ALA A 427 12.45 24.92 12.99
C ALA A 427 11.43 23.90 12.46
N VAL A 428 10.33 24.36 11.85
CA VAL A 428 9.30 23.49 11.26
C VAL A 428 9.88 22.62 10.15
N ALA A 429 10.77 23.16 9.30
CA ALA A 429 11.43 22.40 8.26
C ALA A 429 12.28 21.24 8.80
N LEU A 430 12.85 21.34 10.03
CA LEU A 430 13.57 20.23 10.65
C LEU A 430 12.64 19.05 10.99
N ASN A 431 11.39 19.30 11.36
CA ASN A 431 10.41 18.23 11.56
C ASN A 431 9.94 17.67 10.21
N GLU A 432 9.55 18.57 9.30
CA GLU A 432 8.86 18.21 8.05
C GLU A 432 9.79 17.70 6.94
N GLN A 433 11.12 17.79 7.07
CA GLN A 433 12.07 17.28 6.07
C GLN A 433 11.84 15.80 5.69
N TYR A 434 11.30 15.01 6.63
CA TYR A 434 11.05 13.58 6.42
C TYR A 434 9.73 13.32 5.68
N GLN A 435 8.86 14.31 5.56
CA GLN A 435 7.57 14.19 4.89
C GLN A 435 7.71 14.17 3.36
N PRO A 436 6.83 13.46 2.64
CA PRO A 436 5.96 12.40 3.17
C PRO A 436 6.77 11.13 3.48
N ARG A 437 6.52 10.51 4.65
CA ARG A 437 7.23 9.32 5.16
C ARG A 437 6.63 8.00 4.68
N PHE A 438 5.39 8.01 4.22
CA PHE A 438 4.67 6.87 3.67
C PHE A 438 3.57 7.36 2.71
N ALA A 439 2.92 6.44 2.00
CA ALA A 439 1.83 6.77 1.07
C ALA A 439 0.64 7.38 1.85
N GLY A 440 0.18 8.57 1.44
CA GLY A 440 -0.88 9.30 2.13
C GLY A 440 -0.44 10.09 3.37
N ASP A 441 0.85 10.11 3.73
CA ASP A 441 1.37 11.01 4.77
C ASP A 441 1.24 12.48 4.31
N ASP A 442 1.19 13.37 5.30
CA ASP A 442 1.13 14.82 5.09
C ASP A 442 2.35 15.31 4.30
N LEU A 443 2.17 16.43 3.60
CA LEU A 443 3.24 17.13 2.90
C LEU A 443 3.72 18.32 3.73
N PRO A 444 4.99 18.75 3.55
CA PRO A 444 5.52 19.92 4.23
C PRO A 444 4.59 21.13 4.11
N SER A 445 4.38 21.83 5.21
CA SER A 445 3.37 22.88 5.36
C SER A 445 3.78 24.17 4.67
N ASN A 446 5.07 24.46 4.58
CA ASN A 446 5.59 25.71 4.05
C ASN A 446 6.69 25.50 2.97
N PRO A 447 6.99 26.52 2.14
CA PRO A 447 7.97 26.40 1.05
C PRO A 447 9.40 26.09 1.50
N VAL A 448 9.84 26.58 2.67
CA VAL A 448 11.17 26.29 3.22
C VAL A 448 11.28 24.79 3.56
N ALA A 449 10.26 24.23 4.21
CA ALA A 449 10.18 22.82 4.50
C ALA A 449 10.08 21.95 3.23
N CYS A 450 9.34 22.42 2.21
CA CYS A 450 9.30 21.75 0.89
C CYS A 450 10.70 21.66 0.28
N ALA A 451 11.47 22.76 0.30
CA ALA A 451 12.82 22.79 -0.26
C ALA A 451 13.75 21.78 0.42
N VAL A 452 13.75 21.73 1.77
CA VAL A 452 14.58 20.78 2.53
C VAL A 452 14.15 19.34 2.31
N ALA A 453 12.84 19.07 2.31
CA ALA A 453 12.30 17.73 2.10
C ALA A 453 12.60 17.19 0.70
N ILE A 454 12.58 18.05 -0.34
CA ILE A 454 12.98 17.68 -1.70
C ILE A 454 14.49 17.48 -1.75
N ALA A 455 15.29 18.39 -1.16
CA ALA A 455 16.75 18.30 -1.15
C ALA A 455 17.27 16.98 -0.56
N ASP A 456 16.79 16.56 0.62
CA ASP A 456 17.24 15.32 1.27
C ASP A 456 16.94 14.07 0.42
N LYS A 457 15.78 14.05 -0.25
CA LYS A 457 15.35 12.95 -1.11
C LYS A 457 16.13 12.94 -2.42
N MET A 458 16.33 14.10 -3.04
CA MET A 458 17.10 14.23 -4.29
C MET A 458 18.59 13.96 -4.09
N ASP A 459 19.19 14.39 -2.97
CA ASP A 459 20.56 14.01 -2.59
C ASP A 459 20.68 12.48 -2.58
N THR A 460 19.79 11.81 -1.84
CA THR A 460 19.82 10.35 -1.73
C THR A 460 19.61 9.66 -3.08
N LEU A 461 18.68 10.14 -3.91
CA LEU A 461 18.45 9.60 -5.25
C LEU A 461 19.69 9.74 -6.13
N ALA A 462 20.24 10.95 -6.25
CA ALA A 462 21.43 11.22 -7.07
C ALA A 462 22.64 10.40 -6.58
N GLY A 463 22.88 10.37 -5.26
CA GLY A 463 24.00 9.63 -4.68
C GLY A 463 23.92 8.14 -4.93
N ILE A 464 22.79 7.51 -4.61
CA ILE A 464 22.62 6.05 -4.67
C ILE A 464 22.59 5.54 -6.12
N PHE A 465 21.97 6.28 -7.05
CA PHE A 465 22.06 5.98 -8.48
C PHE A 465 23.46 6.24 -9.04
N GLY A 466 24.13 7.29 -8.57
CA GLY A 466 25.48 7.67 -8.98
C GLY A 466 26.56 6.64 -8.63
N ILE A 467 26.31 5.78 -7.64
CA ILE A 467 27.18 4.64 -7.28
C ILE A 467 26.63 3.28 -7.75
N GLY A 468 25.60 3.27 -8.60
CA GLY A 468 25.06 2.05 -9.21
C GLY A 468 24.25 1.14 -8.28
N GLN A 469 23.76 1.65 -7.15
CA GLN A 469 22.98 0.87 -6.15
C GLN A 469 21.46 1.05 -6.31
N HIS A 470 20.96 0.95 -7.53
CA HIS A 470 19.52 1.06 -7.82
C HIS A 470 18.69 -0.08 -7.18
N PRO A 471 17.40 0.15 -6.86
CA PRO A 471 16.51 -0.89 -6.33
C PRO A 471 16.35 -2.05 -7.33
N LYS A 472 16.32 -3.30 -6.83
CA LYS A 472 16.20 -4.52 -7.66
C LYS A 472 15.08 -5.42 -7.15
N GLY A 473 14.16 -5.82 -8.05
CA GLY A 473 12.97 -6.58 -7.68
C GLY A 473 12.20 -5.86 -6.57
N ASP A 474 11.76 -6.57 -5.53
CA ASP A 474 11.06 -5.96 -4.41
C ASP A 474 11.98 -5.28 -3.38
N LYS A 475 13.30 -5.44 -3.51
CA LYS A 475 14.27 -4.88 -2.55
C LYS A 475 14.57 -3.41 -2.84
N ASP A 476 14.33 -2.57 -1.85
CA ASP A 476 14.65 -1.13 -1.86
C ASP A 476 15.27 -0.72 -0.52
N PRO A 477 16.56 -1.05 -0.28
CA PRO A 477 17.21 -0.86 1.02
C PRO A 477 17.37 0.61 1.43
N PHE A 478 17.36 1.54 0.47
CA PHE A 478 17.48 2.98 0.71
C PHE A 478 16.14 3.73 0.54
N ALA A 479 15.02 3.01 0.41
CA ALA A 479 13.68 3.55 0.22
C ALA A 479 13.58 4.55 -0.96
N LEU A 480 14.32 4.34 -2.06
CA LEU A 480 14.37 5.23 -3.20
C LEU A 480 13.01 5.40 -3.90
N ARG A 481 12.19 4.34 -3.96
CA ARG A 481 10.83 4.43 -4.54
C ARG A 481 9.97 5.40 -3.77
N ARG A 482 10.07 5.35 -2.44
CA ARG A 482 9.34 6.23 -1.53
C ARG A 482 9.88 7.66 -1.63
N ALA A 483 11.20 7.83 -1.68
CA ALA A 483 11.83 9.15 -1.86
C ALA A 483 11.38 9.81 -3.18
N ALA A 484 11.44 9.07 -4.30
CA ALA A 484 11.01 9.55 -5.60
C ALA A 484 9.53 9.95 -5.60
N LEU A 485 8.64 9.09 -5.08
CA LEU A 485 7.21 9.42 -4.97
C LEU A 485 6.98 10.64 -4.07
N GLY A 486 7.72 10.75 -2.96
CA GLY A 486 7.62 11.90 -2.07
C GLY A 486 7.99 13.21 -2.75
N VAL A 487 9.07 13.25 -3.54
CA VAL A 487 9.44 14.44 -4.33
C VAL A 487 8.34 14.79 -5.34
N LEU A 488 7.84 13.80 -6.09
CA LEU A 488 6.77 14.03 -7.08
C LEU A 488 5.50 14.58 -6.43
N ARG A 489 5.07 14.00 -5.31
CA ARG A 489 3.90 14.47 -4.56
C ARG A 489 4.07 15.90 -4.07
N ILE A 490 5.22 16.25 -3.47
CA ILE A 490 5.48 17.62 -3.03
C ILE A 490 5.39 18.59 -4.22
N ILE A 491 6.03 18.28 -5.34
CA ILE A 491 6.03 19.17 -6.52
C ILE A 491 4.63 19.31 -7.12
N VAL A 492 3.90 18.22 -7.30
CA VAL A 492 2.57 18.21 -7.94
C VAL A 492 1.52 18.85 -7.03
N GLU A 493 1.36 18.36 -5.79
CA GLU A 493 0.27 18.78 -4.90
C GLU A 493 0.47 20.21 -4.38
N LYS A 494 1.73 20.69 -4.29
CA LYS A 494 2.04 22.10 -3.99
C LYS A 494 2.19 22.97 -5.24
N ASN A 495 2.04 22.39 -6.44
CA ASN A 495 2.17 23.06 -7.73
C ASN A 495 3.48 23.85 -7.86
N LEU A 496 4.61 23.23 -7.51
CA LEU A 496 5.93 23.86 -7.56
C LEU A 496 6.45 23.86 -9.01
N ASN A 497 6.98 25.00 -9.46
CA ASN A 497 7.59 25.13 -10.78
C ASN A 497 9.03 24.57 -10.78
N LEU A 498 9.15 23.25 -10.60
CA LEU A 498 10.42 22.54 -10.62
C LEU A 498 10.48 21.58 -11.79
N ASP A 499 11.67 21.47 -12.38
CA ASP A 499 11.96 20.57 -13.47
C ASP A 499 12.94 19.48 -12.99
N LEU A 500 12.58 18.20 -13.21
CA LEU A 500 13.37 17.07 -12.74
C LEU A 500 14.76 17.00 -13.38
N GLN A 501 14.93 17.51 -14.60
CA GLN A 501 16.24 17.57 -15.26
C GLN A 501 17.17 18.48 -14.45
N THR A 502 16.79 19.75 -14.31
CA THR A 502 17.61 20.74 -13.62
C THR A 502 17.83 20.40 -12.13
N LEU A 503 16.79 19.88 -11.46
CA LEU A 503 16.87 19.46 -10.06
C LEU A 503 17.85 18.30 -9.87
N THR A 504 17.85 17.32 -10.78
CA THR A 504 18.75 16.16 -10.70
C THR A 504 20.18 16.56 -11.08
N GLU A 505 20.36 17.40 -12.10
CA GLU A 505 21.66 17.94 -12.49
C GLU A 505 22.32 18.68 -11.32
N GLU A 506 21.57 19.52 -10.60
CA GLU A 506 22.09 20.23 -9.44
C GLU A 506 22.45 19.26 -8.30
N ALA A 507 21.60 18.29 -7.98
CA ALA A 507 21.91 17.28 -6.97
C ALA A 507 23.17 16.47 -7.31
N VAL A 508 23.36 16.12 -8.59
CA VAL A 508 24.54 15.41 -9.10
C VAL A 508 25.80 16.30 -9.03
N ARG A 509 25.70 17.58 -9.39
CA ARG A 509 26.80 18.55 -9.33
C ARG A 509 27.41 18.62 -7.92
N LEU A 510 26.57 18.57 -6.88
CA LEU A 510 27.00 18.67 -5.48
C LEU A 510 27.81 17.47 -4.99
N TYR A 511 27.74 16.33 -5.67
CA TYR A 511 28.59 15.18 -5.36
C TYR A 511 30.00 15.28 -5.93
N GLY A 512 30.25 16.19 -6.88
CA GLY A 512 31.52 16.31 -7.59
C GLY A 512 31.94 14.98 -8.22
N ASP A 513 33.20 14.60 -8.03
CA ASP A 513 33.79 13.40 -8.65
C ASP A 513 33.47 12.09 -7.91
N LYS A 514 32.59 12.10 -6.89
CA LYS A 514 32.25 10.90 -6.11
C LYS A 514 31.39 9.90 -6.88
N LEU A 515 30.64 10.34 -7.89
CA LEU A 515 29.72 9.48 -8.64
C LEU A 515 30.46 8.80 -9.79
N THR A 516 30.23 7.49 -9.94
CA THR A 516 30.87 6.66 -10.97
C THR A 516 29.98 6.45 -12.19
N ASN A 517 28.67 6.65 -12.05
CA ASN A 517 27.71 6.52 -13.13
C ASN A 517 27.54 7.84 -13.89
N ALA A 518 27.99 7.88 -15.15
CA ALA A 518 27.86 9.04 -16.02
C ALA A 518 26.41 9.31 -16.50
N LYS A 519 25.50 8.34 -16.37
CA LYS A 519 24.09 8.45 -16.78
C LYS A 519 23.14 8.68 -15.60
N VAL A 520 23.67 9.08 -14.45
CA VAL A 520 22.88 9.25 -13.22
C VAL A 520 21.66 10.16 -13.40
N VAL A 521 21.78 11.23 -14.20
CA VAL A 521 20.66 12.15 -14.46
C VAL A 521 19.51 11.44 -15.18
N ASP A 522 19.80 10.80 -16.32
CA ASP A 522 18.80 10.06 -17.10
C ASP A 522 18.18 8.92 -16.28
N ASP A 523 19.00 8.17 -15.55
CA ASP A 523 18.53 7.02 -14.77
C ASP A 523 17.58 7.45 -13.64
N VAL A 524 17.87 8.57 -12.96
CA VAL A 524 17.00 9.11 -11.90
C VAL A 524 15.69 9.63 -12.51
N ILE A 525 15.75 10.34 -13.64
CA ILE A 525 14.55 10.86 -14.31
C ILE A 525 13.66 9.71 -14.78
N ASP A 526 14.22 8.70 -15.45
CA ASP A 526 13.49 7.51 -15.88
C ASP A 526 12.84 6.78 -14.69
N PHE A 527 13.58 6.68 -13.59
CA PHE A 527 13.07 6.07 -12.37
C PHE A 527 11.88 6.86 -11.78
N MET A 528 11.99 8.19 -11.71
CA MET A 528 10.94 9.08 -11.20
C MET A 528 9.72 9.10 -12.12
N LEU A 529 9.89 9.23 -13.44
CA LEU A 529 8.78 9.13 -14.41
C LEU A 529 8.07 7.78 -14.31
N GLY A 530 8.81 6.69 -14.08
CA GLY A 530 8.24 5.37 -13.83
C GLY A 530 7.40 5.29 -12.55
N ARG A 531 7.54 6.21 -11.58
CA ARG A 531 6.72 6.26 -10.36
C ARG A 531 5.34 6.87 -10.59
N PHE A 532 5.20 7.81 -11.53
CA PHE A 532 3.89 8.35 -11.90
C PHE A 532 2.91 7.25 -12.31
N ARG A 533 3.40 6.22 -13.02
CA ARG A 533 2.56 5.10 -13.41
C ARG A 533 1.89 4.42 -12.22
N ALA A 534 2.66 4.05 -11.20
CA ALA A 534 2.10 3.38 -10.03
C ALA A 534 1.12 4.31 -9.29
N TRP A 535 1.52 5.57 -9.08
CA TRP A 535 0.70 6.54 -8.36
C TRP A 535 -0.66 6.80 -9.04
N TYR A 536 -0.68 7.14 -10.32
CA TYR A 536 -1.96 7.41 -11.02
C TYR A 536 -2.80 6.15 -11.24
N GLN A 537 -2.19 4.96 -11.32
CA GLN A 537 -2.95 3.69 -11.34
C GLN A 537 -3.68 3.48 -10.02
N ASP A 538 -3.02 3.75 -8.89
CA ASP A 538 -3.63 3.64 -7.55
C ASP A 538 -4.76 4.66 -7.36
N GLU A 539 -4.71 5.82 -8.03
CA GLU A 539 -5.79 6.80 -8.10
C GLU A 539 -6.93 6.43 -9.07
N GLY A 540 -6.81 5.32 -9.81
CA GLY A 540 -7.84 4.81 -10.70
C GLY A 540 -7.75 5.28 -12.16
N TYR A 541 -6.66 5.94 -12.57
CA TYR A 541 -6.45 6.27 -13.97
C TYR A 541 -6.08 5.03 -14.78
N SER A 542 -6.58 4.98 -16.02
CA SER A 542 -6.31 3.86 -16.92
C SER A 542 -4.87 3.86 -17.43
N VAL A 543 -4.34 2.66 -17.68
CA VAL A 543 -2.93 2.43 -18.06
C VAL A 543 -2.57 3.18 -19.33
N ASP A 544 -3.44 3.16 -20.33
CA ASP A 544 -3.26 3.78 -21.64
C ASP A 544 -3.23 5.33 -21.57
N THR A 545 -4.02 5.96 -20.69
CA THR A 545 -3.94 7.40 -20.42
C THR A 545 -2.57 7.78 -19.87
N ILE A 546 -2.08 7.00 -18.90
CA ILE A 546 -0.77 7.20 -18.31
C ILE A 546 0.33 7.04 -19.36
N GLN A 547 0.24 6.01 -20.22
CA GLN A 547 1.21 5.79 -21.30
C GLN A 547 1.19 6.93 -22.34
N ALA A 548 0.01 7.44 -22.69
CA ALA A 548 -0.14 8.56 -23.62
C ALA A 548 0.62 9.81 -23.15
N VAL A 549 0.56 10.13 -21.86
CA VAL A 549 1.30 11.26 -21.27
C VAL A 549 2.80 10.94 -21.12
N LEU A 550 3.15 9.75 -20.59
CA LEU A 550 4.55 9.33 -20.41
C LEU A 550 5.33 9.28 -21.73
N ALA A 551 4.68 8.97 -22.85
CA ALA A 551 5.32 8.99 -24.17
C ALA A 551 5.90 10.36 -24.55
N ARG A 552 5.41 11.45 -23.92
CA ARG A 552 5.95 12.81 -24.10
C ARG A 552 7.11 13.13 -23.15
N ARG A 553 7.38 12.25 -22.18
CA ARG A 553 8.42 12.38 -21.14
C ARG A 553 8.47 13.78 -20.50
N PRO A 554 7.35 14.35 -20.02
CA PRO A 554 7.39 15.68 -19.43
C PRO A 554 8.15 15.64 -18.09
N THR A 555 9.27 16.36 -18.02
CA THR A 555 10.18 16.39 -16.87
C THR A 555 9.73 17.32 -15.77
N ARG A 556 8.69 18.14 -16.00
CA ARG A 556 8.05 18.98 -14.98
C ARG A 556 6.88 18.22 -14.36
N PRO A 557 6.93 17.85 -13.07
CA PRO A 557 5.86 17.05 -12.45
C PRO A 557 4.49 17.72 -12.48
N ALA A 558 4.41 19.04 -12.21
CA ALA A 558 3.15 19.78 -12.29
C ALA A 558 2.57 19.80 -13.71
N ASP A 559 3.43 19.85 -14.74
CA ASP A 559 3.04 19.75 -16.15
C ASP A 559 2.52 18.34 -16.50
N PHE A 560 3.15 17.29 -15.96
CA PHE A 560 2.68 15.91 -16.09
C PHE A 560 1.24 15.78 -15.55
N ASP A 561 0.96 16.31 -14.36
CA ASP A 561 -0.37 16.29 -13.74
C ASP A 561 -1.41 17.06 -14.56
N ALA A 562 -1.07 18.26 -15.06
CA ALA A 562 -1.96 19.03 -15.93
C ALA A 562 -2.33 18.25 -17.21
N ARG A 563 -1.36 17.56 -17.83
CA ARG A 563 -1.60 16.69 -19.00
C ARG A 563 -2.47 15.48 -18.64
N MET A 564 -2.22 14.84 -17.50
CA MET A 564 -3.01 13.69 -17.02
C MET A 564 -4.48 14.06 -16.86
N LYS A 565 -4.76 15.19 -16.19
CA LYS A 565 -6.11 15.72 -16.00
C LYS A 565 -6.77 16.05 -17.34
N ALA A 566 -6.04 16.71 -18.24
CA ALA A 566 -6.54 17.07 -19.56
C ALA A 566 -6.88 15.85 -20.43
N VAL A 567 -5.99 14.84 -20.48
CA VAL A 567 -6.24 13.61 -21.26
C VAL A 567 -7.37 12.78 -20.65
N SER A 568 -7.46 12.72 -19.31
CA SER A 568 -8.57 12.07 -18.62
C SER A 568 -9.91 12.73 -18.96
N HIS A 569 -9.97 14.07 -18.93
CA HIS A 569 -11.15 14.81 -19.36
C HIS A 569 -11.48 14.57 -20.84
N PHE A 570 -10.48 14.64 -21.73
CA PHE A 570 -10.66 14.39 -23.16
C PHE A 570 -11.35 13.06 -23.44
N ARG A 571 -11.03 11.99 -22.70
CA ARG A 571 -11.69 10.67 -22.85
C ARG A 571 -13.19 10.67 -22.58
N THR A 572 -13.69 11.65 -21.84
CA THR A 572 -15.12 11.78 -21.56
C THR A 572 -15.88 12.41 -22.73
N LEU A 573 -15.18 13.01 -23.70
CA LEU A 573 -15.77 13.62 -24.87
C LEU A 573 -16.17 12.54 -25.89
N GLU A 574 -17.30 12.74 -26.57
CA GLU A 574 -17.81 11.82 -27.59
C GLU A 574 -16.82 11.59 -28.74
N ALA A 575 -16.07 12.63 -29.10
CA ALA A 575 -15.08 12.59 -30.18
C ALA A 575 -13.79 11.82 -29.85
N ALA A 576 -13.55 11.49 -28.58
CA ALA A 576 -12.25 11.01 -28.13
C ALA A 576 -11.81 9.69 -28.77
N SER A 577 -12.72 8.72 -28.83
CA SER A 577 -12.44 7.40 -29.39
C SER A 577 -12.12 7.49 -30.89
N ALA A 578 -12.91 8.26 -31.64
CA ALA A 578 -12.71 8.48 -33.07
C ALA A 578 -11.36 9.17 -33.35
N LEU A 579 -11.03 10.22 -32.58
CA LEU A 579 -9.78 10.96 -32.74
C LEU A 579 -8.54 10.17 -32.32
N ALA A 580 -8.63 9.35 -31.28
CA ALA A 580 -7.56 8.43 -30.89
C ALA A 580 -7.30 7.40 -32.01
N ALA A 581 -8.35 6.80 -32.56
CA ALA A 581 -8.25 5.86 -33.68
C ALA A 581 -7.67 6.53 -34.94
N ALA A 582 -8.10 7.75 -35.25
CA ALA A 582 -7.56 8.52 -36.37
C ALA A 582 -6.07 8.86 -36.16
N ASN A 583 -5.66 9.30 -34.97
CA ASN A 583 -4.25 9.57 -34.65
C ASN A 583 -3.40 8.30 -34.71
N LYS A 584 -3.94 7.14 -34.30
CA LYS A 584 -3.29 5.85 -34.47
C LYS A 584 -3.10 5.48 -35.94
N ARG A 585 -4.11 5.75 -36.78
CA ARG A 585 -3.99 5.60 -38.24
C ARG A 585 -2.91 6.52 -38.80
N VAL A 586 -2.89 7.80 -38.41
CA VAL A 586 -1.85 8.77 -38.80
C VAL A 586 -0.47 8.28 -38.40
N SER A 587 -0.26 7.90 -37.13
CA SER A 587 1.02 7.40 -36.64
C SER A 587 1.51 6.18 -37.43
N ASN A 588 0.61 5.23 -37.74
CA ASN A 588 0.94 4.04 -38.54
C ASN A 588 1.27 4.36 -40.00
N ILE A 589 0.62 5.37 -40.60
CA ILE A 589 0.92 5.82 -41.96
C ILE A 589 2.31 6.47 -42.00
N LEU A 590 2.59 7.37 -41.05
CA LEU A 590 3.88 8.06 -40.95
C LEU A 590 5.03 7.07 -40.68
N ALA A 591 4.83 6.09 -39.79
CA ALA A 591 5.84 5.09 -39.46
C ALA A 591 6.19 4.13 -40.63
N LYS A 592 5.37 4.07 -41.68
CA LYS A 592 5.60 3.26 -42.89
C LYS A 592 6.23 4.06 -44.03
N SER A 593 6.48 5.35 -43.85
CA SER A 593 7.04 6.23 -44.88
C SER A 593 8.50 6.54 -44.57
N ASP A 594 9.36 6.35 -45.57
CA ASP A 594 10.77 6.77 -45.53
C ASP A 594 11.00 8.12 -46.24
N GLU A 595 9.93 8.84 -46.57
CA GLU A 595 10.02 10.11 -47.31
C GLU A 595 10.39 11.28 -46.38
N THR A 596 11.23 12.20 -46.85
CA THR A 596 11.47 13.46 -46.16
C THR A 596 10.24 14.37 -46.29
N LEU A 597 9.66 14.75 -45.15
CA LEU A 597 8.47 15.60 -45.09
C LEU A 597 8.84 17.09 -45.24
N ASN A 598 7.87 17.88 -45.68
CA ASN A 598 8.02 19.32 -45.82
C ASN A 598 7.68 20.02 -44.51
N ASP A 599 8.40 21.10 -44.17
CA ASP A 599 8.10 21.92 -42.99
C ASP A 599 6.70 22.55 -43.01
N ARG A 600 6.15 22.78 -44.22
CA ARG A 600 4.84 23.43 -44.43
C ARG A 600 4.03 22.69 -45.47
N VAL A 601 2.72 22.69 -45.25
CA VAL A 601 1.74 22.22 -46.25
C VAL A 601 1.70 23.23 -47.40
N ASN A 602 1.95 22.75 -48.61
CA ASN A 602 1.83 23.53 -49.83
C ASN A 602 0.36 23.55 -50.29
N ALA A 603 -0.32 24.68 -50.12
CA ALA A 603 -1.73 24.80 -50.50
C ALA A 603 -1.97 24.63 -52.01
N ALA A 604 -0.98 24.91 -52.87
CA ALA A 604 -1.12 24.85 -54.31
C ALA A 604 -1.22 23.41 -54.87
N THR A 605 -0.80 22.41 -54.09
CA THR A 605 -0.80 21.01 -54.53
C THR A 605 -2.00 20.22 -54.00
N LEU A 606 -2.78 20.77 -53.07
CA LEU A 606 -4.01 20.16 -52.55
C LEU A 606 -5.09 20.16 -53.65
N LYS A 607 -5.72 19.00 -53.88
CA LYS A 607 -6.68 18.76 -54.96
C LYS A 607 -8.11 18.61 -54.43
N GLU A 608 -8.30 17.79 -53.39
CA GLU A 608 -9.64 17.48 -52.87
C GLU A 608 -10.13 18.55 -51.88
N PRO A 609 -11.45 18.85 -51.82
CA PRO A 609 -12.01 19.80 -50.86
C PRO A 609 -11.71 19.43 -49.40
N GLU A 610 -11.72 18.13 -49.08
CA GLU A 610 -11.53 17.62 -47.73
C GLU A 610 -10.10 17.82 -47.21
N GLU A 611 -9.08 17.68 -48.07
CA GLU A 611 -7.68 17.95 -47.66
C GLU A 611 -7.39 19.45 -47.53
N ILE A 612 -8.04 20.29 -48.35
CA ILE A 612 -7.97 21.76 -48.20
C ILE A 612 -8.60 22.17 -46.87
N SER A 613 -9.78 21.63 -46.54
CA SER A 613 -10.47 21.90 -45.27
C SER A 613 -9.62 21.50 -44.07
N LEU A 614 -9.04 20.29 -44.08
CA LEU A 614 -8.17 19.83 -43.01
C LEU A 614 -6.91 20.72 -42.87
N ALA A 615 -6.25 21.05 -43.97
CA ALA A 615 -5.06 21.91 -43.97
C ALA A 615 -5.36 23.29 -43.36
N MET A 616 -6.49 23.91 -43.73
CA MET A 616 -6.91 25.19 -43.18
C MET A 616 -7.18 25.11 -41.68
N GLN A 617 -7.94 24.11 -41.23
CA GLN A 617 -8.29 23.96 -39.81
C GLN A 617 -7.07 23.69 -38.93
N VAL A 618 -6.11 22.87 -39.41
CA VAL A 618 -4.84 22.63 -38.69
C VAL A 618 -4.05 23.92 -38.50
N VAL A 619 -3.99 24.79 -39.51
CA VAL A 619 -3.30 26.09 -39.40
C VAL A 619 -4.01 27.02 -38.41
N VAL A 620 -5.34 27.12 -38.50
CA VAL A 620 -6.14 27.96 -37.58
C VAL A 620 -5.99 27.49 -36.14
N LEU A 621 -6.11 26.19 -35.89
CA LEU A 621 -5.97 25.63 -34.55
C LEU A 621 -4.55 25.74 -34.02
N ARG A 622 -3.51 25.57 -34.83
CA ARG A 622 -2.13 25.81 -34.40
C ARG A 622 -1.99 27.20 -33.78
N ASP A 623 -2.48 28.23 -34.48
CA ASP A 623 -2.32 29.62 -34.02
C ASP A 623 -3.24 29.93 -32.82
N LYS A 624 -4.45 29.33 -32.78
CA LYS A 624 -5.39 29.47 -31.67
C LYS A 624 -4.90 28.81 -30.38
N LEU A 625 -4.25 27.65 -30.49
CA LEU A 625 -3.89 26.78 -29.35
C LEU A 625 -2.54 27.12 -28.71
N GLU A 626 -1.66 27.85 -29.40
CA GLU A 626 -0.35 28.23 -28.86
C GLU A 626 -0.42 28.92 -27.48
N PRO A 627 -1.31 29.90 -27.20
CA PRO A 627 -1.45 30.46 -25.86
C PRO A 627 -1.89 29.42 -24.83
N TYR A 628 -2.76 28.47 -25.19
CA TYR A 628 -3.18 27.41 -24.26
C TYR A 628 -2.02 26.48 -23.91
N PHE A 629 -1.18 26.11 -24.89
CA PHE A 629 -0.01 25.29 -24.61
C PHE A 629 1.03 26.03 -23.76
N ALA A 630 1.23 27.33 -23.99
CA ALA A 630 2.15 28.15 -23.20
C ALA A 630 1.71 28.30 -21.73
N GLU A 631 0.39 28.36 -21.49
CA GLU A 631 -0.21 28.49 -20.15
C GLU A 631 -0.47 27.12 -19.47
N GLY A 632 -0.16 25.98 -20.12
CA GLY A 632 -0.47 24.64 -19.59
C GLY A 632 -1.96 24.30 -19.57
N ARG A 633 -2.78 25.04 -20.33
CA ARG A 633 -4.23 24.90 -20.48
C ARG A 633 -4.60 23.79 -21.46
N TYR A 634 -4.09 22.59 -21.15
CA TYR A 634 -4.18 21.43 -22.04
C TYR A 634 -5.61 20.91 -22.21
N GLN A 635 -6.46 21.09 -21.21
CA GLN A 635 -7.85 20.64 -21.28
C GLN A 635 -8.61 21.44 -22.33
N GLU A 636 -8.53 22.78 -22.30
CA GLU A 636 -9.15 23.62 -23.31
C GLU A 636 -8.58 23.32 -24.71
N ALA A 637 -7.27 23.10 -24.80
CA ALA A 637 -6.65 22.75 -26.07
C ALA A 637 -7.17 21.43 -26.65
N LEU A 638 -7.37 20.40 -25.83
CA LEU A 638 -7.93 19.12 -26.28
C LEU A 638 -9.42 19.20 -26.64
N VAL A 639 -10.20 20.07 -25.97
CA VAL A 639 -11.61 20.32 -26.34
C VAL A 639 -11.69 20.96 -27.72
N GLU A 640 -10.86 21.95 -28.00
CA GLU A 640 -10.78 22.61 -29.30
C GLU A 640 -10.29 21.66 -30.40
N LEU A 641 -9.30 20.81 -30.11
CA LEU A 641 -8.87 19.75 -31.03
C LEU A 641 -9.95 18.69 -31.24
N ALA A 642 -10.91 18.54 -30.33
CA ALA A 642 -12.01 17.59 -30.48
C ALA A 642 -12.96 17.95 -31.65
N GLU A 643 -13.03 19.23 -32.01
CA GLU A 643 -13.83 19.73 -33.13
C GLU A 643 -13.31 19.25 -34.50
N LEU A 644 -12.07 18.74 -34.57
CA LEU A 644 -11.50 18.21 -35.80
C LEU A 644 -12.07 16.86 -36.23
N ARG A 645 -12.88 16.19 -35.39
CA ARG A 645 -13.44 14.86 -35.65
C ARG A 645 -14.00 14.73 -37.06
N ASP A 646 -14.99 15.55 -37.40
CA ASP A 646 -15.73 15.43 -38.65
C ASP A 646 -14.83 15.72 -39.87
N VAL A 647 -13.89 16.66 -39.74
CA VAL A 647 -12.96 17.04 -40.80
C VAL A 647 -11.93 15.93 -41.06
N ILE A 648 -11.44 15.27 -40.00
CA ILE A 648 -10.51 14.15 -40.08
C ILE A 648 -11.21 12.92 -40.68
N ASP A 649 -12.44 12.63 -40.26
CA ASP A 649 -13.23 11.52 -40.80
C ASP A 649 -13.48 11.70 -42.31
N ALA A 650 -13.92 12.90 -42.72
CA ALA A 650 -14.13 13.23 -44.13
C ALA A 650 -12.84 13.10 -44.97
N PHE A 651 -11.71 13.56 -44.45
CA PHE A 651 -10.40 13.38 -45.10
C PHE A 651 -10.09 11.90 -45.30
N PHE A 652 -10.26 11.08 -44.26
CA PHE A 652 -9.89 9.67 -44.32
C PHE A 652 -10.85 8.77 -45.12
N GLU A 653 -12.09 9.21 -45.30
CA GLU A 653 -13.10 8.56 -46.14
C GLU A 653 -12.85 8.85 -47.63
N LYS A 654 -12.47 10.08 -47.98
CA LYS A 654 -12.44 10.53 -49.39
C LYS A 654 -11.05 10.78 -49.96
N VAL A 655 -10.02 10.97 -49.13
CA VAL A 655 -8.67 11.29 -49.57
C VAL A 655 -7.72 10.10 -49.37
N MET A 656 -7.17 9.61 -50.47
CA MET A 656 -6.15 8.57 -50.44
C MET A 656 -4.76 9.19 -50.18
N VAL A 657 -4.13 8.85 -49.05
CA VAL A 657 -2.81 9.44 -48.71
C VAL A 657 -1.69 8.91 -49.60
N ASN A 658 -1.67 7.60 -49.87
CA ASN A 658 -0.62 6.95 -50.65
C ASN A 658 -0.95 6.97 -52.15
N VAL A 659 -0.62 8.06 -52.83
CA VAL A 659 -0.81 8.26 -54.28
C VAL A 659 0.52 8.14 -55.04
N GLU A 660 0.45 7.92 -56.36
CA GLU A 660 1.62 7.82 -57.25
C GLU A 660 2.37 9.15 -57.39
N ASP A 661 1.63 10.26 -57.38
CA ASP A 661 2.17 11.62 -57.41
C ASP A 661 2.97 11.90 -56.12
N LYS A 662 4.30 11.89 -56.26
CA LYS A 662 5.22 12.01 -55.14
C LYS A 662 5.07 13.33 -54.38
N GLU A 663 4.88 14.44 -55.10
CA GLU A 663 4.79 15.77 -54.49
C GLU A 663 3.49 15.88 -53.67
N LEU A 664 2.38 15.39 -54.21
CA LEU A 664 1.10 15.31 -53.51
C LEU A 664 1.15 14.39 -52.29
N ARG A 665 1.77 13.21 -52.42
CA ARG A 665 1.93 12.26 -51.31
C ARG A 665 2.72 12.86 -50.15
N ILE A 666 3.87 13.49 -50.42
CA ILE A 666 4.69 14.16 -49.39
C ILE A 666 3.89 15.27 -48.71
N ASN A 667 3.13 16.06 -49.48
CA ASN A 667 2.33 17.14 -48.92
C ASN A 667 1.22 16.64 -47.99
N ARG A 668 0.51 15.56 -48.37
CA ARG A 668 -0.50 14.91 -47.53
C ARG A 668 0.11 14.31 -46.26
N LEU A 669 1.27 13.67 -46.35
CA LEU A 669 1.99 13.15 -45.18
C LEU A 669 2.43 14.28 -44.23
N SER A 670 2.95 15.38 -44.78
CA SER A 670 3.36 16.56 -44.01
C SER A 670 2.17 17.17 -43.26
N MET A 671 0.99 17.24 -43.89
CA MET A 671 -0.24 17.70 -43.23
C MET A 671 -0.64 16.80 -42.06
N LEU A 672 -0.57 15.48 -42.23
CA LEU A 672 -0.88 14.52 -41.16
C LEU A 672 0.14 14.60 -40.01
N GLU A 673 1.41 14.86 -40.31
CA GLU A 673 2.43 15.14 -39.29
C GLU A 673 2.07 16.40 -38.49
N LYS A 674 1.72 17.51 -39.15
CA LYS A 674 1.32 18.75 -38.47
C LYS A 674 0.06 18.58 -37.62
N LEU A 675 -0.90 17.80 -38.08
CA LEU A 675 -2.06 17.41 -37.27
C LEU A 675 -1.62 16.64 -36.01
N ARG A 676 -0.76 15.64 -36.17
CA ARG A 676 -0.27 14.81 -35.06
C ARG A 676 0.53 15.64 -34.05
N GLU A 677 1.35 16.59 -34.52
CA GLU A 677 2.14 17.49 -33.68
C GLU A 677 1.26 18.27 -32.68
N LEU A 678 0.07 18.72 -33.08
CA LEU A 678 -0.86 19.43 -32.18
C LEU A 678 -1.29 18.57 -30.99
N PHE A 679 -1.63 17.31 -31.22
CA PHE A 679 -1.96 16.39 -30.12
C PHE A 679 -0.73 16.04 -29.27
N LEU A 680 0.43 15.83 -29.90
CA LEU A 680 1.69 15.55 -29.21
C LEU A 680 2.18 16.71 -28.32
N ARG A 681 1.68 17.95 -28.52
CA ARG A 681 1.90 19.04 -27.55
C ARG A 681 1.25 18.75 -26.19
N VAL A 682 0.29 17.82 -26.10
CA VAL A 682 -0.35 17.36 -24.85
C VAL A 682 0.03 15.92 -24.49
N ALA A 683 -0.26 14.96 -25.37
CA ALA A 683 -0.03 13.52 -25.14
C ALA A 683 -0.01 12.75 -26.47
N ASP A 684 0.57 11.55 -26.48
CA ASP A 684 0.39 10.63 -27.61
C ASP A 684 -0.97 9.92 -27.49
N ILE A 685 -2.02 10.59 -27.95
CA ILE A 685 -3.39 10.07 -27.87
C ILE A 685 -3.62 8.82 -28.73
N SER A 686 -2.69 8.46 -29.61
CA SER A 686 -2.76 7.20 -30.37
C SER A 686 -2.64 5.95 -29.48
N LEU A 687 -2.19 6.13 -28.24
CA LEU A 687 -2.06 5.08 -27.24
C LEU A 687 -3.36 4.83 -26.45
N LEU A 688 -4.35 5.71 -26.54
CA LEU A 688 -5.66 5.54 -25.91
C LEU A 688 -6.43 4.41 -26.62
N GLN A 689 -6.92 3.43 -25.87
CA GLN A 689 -7.64 2.26 -26.39
C GLN A 689 -9.12 2.28 -26.00
#